data_AF-A0A2N7X7X3-F1
#
_entry.id   AF-A0A2N7X7X3-F1
#
_cell.length_a   1.000
_cell.length_b   1.000
_cell.length_c   1.000
_cell.angle_alpha   90.00
_cell.angle_beta   90.00
_cell.angle_gamma   90.00
#
_symmetry.space_group_name_H-M   'P 1'
#
loop_
_entity.id
_entity.type
_entity.pdbx_description
1 polymer ?
#
loop_
_entity_poly.entity_id
_entity_poly.type
_entity_poly.pdbx_seq_one_letter_code
_entity_poly.pdbx_strand_id
1 'polypeptide(L)'
;MRIAITGASASGLASNANVGKVDQETAAAEPAVERSDAGGVPPERHQWADRAIADRLRRSIATQTATELVRVAVPPGDSASASGARGEALQRQAIDSTLREWVDLEKAVLYTESPSQLLRAVSDHDHRPISPEFELSLDPSLLEDERVIDTAAVLYHQLRKGAGAGEAGSAATVPLATLRSEFVAALREDYAKRRALDALAAPPAKTGQRTPFFDGFAIRHARHKTFDELVALPSISADPAFASLTVEEKRRLLEKKFTQMGESTAYPIGTPEHSLATALLRLQSYRGKASPVRFESPAALLKAFQQAERDWAADRSYPYHPRLLYAAHLARTDGIELMSPGSDQRSRLDALIAYGNERLLAVFGAAPRFARHEAAAEILRGHGLTDDEIDESRNYVIAGDNPNLTKTAYGDRIDEFLDRADWSGLVGSRMRLAADVQIVPRDELQRAEERFNEGLATDAWVVARARENLWAKDLRPTAQALGEEVRRIASGLQAKTESHRAWVRGAETWINMVPVAGPIYNIEEGVRHHDAARAAFGVLFLGIDLFDLGMGAGGDAAALRRTHPVVPKMRHVVSRLDGSMVDVTTHPLMVEAAADPVDIAVEDGDIPLVHRSLAKRVRNGERHVKWRDYDVVHLEHENRIVRVTSDGDASYEVGWRSGRRLHTRAPLERDPLSGKLRPRNEPVERMIGDTTAIRGADPEARLTVNSVKDIVKRANSLEPRDFDRIFDSNFEYRSAGSEASAFDFKAFCRKLYDRSPTFRRLVNRFDDVNGRASNNTRNPFPKWEVRVGEVGPLGSPTKAYTDFEHKRIYMPRDETLETMEYMTASGLRPMSREQIYLHETIHALTEARDPERMLDMLNRGPVVYLTDKILSEGGYAFAEQVMYRRQNSLPGMEPRETIEYHRDAAMQAAHAENRYLDPLLDGKPRSVPEDSLVEGVAVTSRVTVRGARETVLDVAAGEDDIFFLMDEFEAKFARNFGLFADPSTSVEVAASDAKTVIDFYRRLYHKSPTFRHLFDRMPVIDSAADAPAIWRIMLDSHVPADTIAQGASHQPVSAAAKEIYVRDGEMRYLSSFGVRDVEFERKLTYDMVRAIGGFDRLAPAETYMNRGAAVYLTDAVLAEAGFHYPRQLAAALATAGDSAAEARLAAYQTSAARSAAIEDKYLNRG
;
A
#
# COMPACT_ATOMS: atom_id res chain seq x y z
N MET A 1 55.82 -8.01 -38.56
CA MET A 1 56.35 -6.86 -39.33
C MET A 1 56.39 -5.66 -38.39
N ARG A 2 57.48 -4.91 -38.40
CA ARG A 2 57.98 -3.97 -37.38
C ARG A 2 57.29 -2.58 -37.40
N ILE A 3 57.51 -1.82 -36.31
CA ILE A 3 57.40 -0.35 -36.11
C ILE A 3 56.05 0.09 -35.50
N ALA A 4 55.94 0.34 -34.19
CA ALA A 4 56.51 1.37 -33.30
C ALA A 4 55.64 2.65 -33.22
N ILE A 5 55.07 2.85 -32.03
CA ILE A 5 54.45 4.10 -31.56
C ILE A 5 55.47 4.81 -30.68
N THR A 6 55.81 6.04 -31.02
CA THR A 6 56.44 7.01 -30.14
C THR A 6 55.38 8.01 -29.67
N GLY A 7 55.23 8.15 -28.36
CA GLY A 7 54.40 9.18 -27.74
C GLY A 7 55.14 10.51 -27.61
N ALA A 8 54.38 11.58 -27.34
CA ALA A 8 54.84 12.74 -26.58
C ALA A 8 53.64 13.57 -26.09
N SER A 9 53.69 13.91 -24.81
CA SER A 9 52.78 14.75 -24.03
C SER A 9 52.83 16.23 -24.44
N ALA A 10 51.74 16.98 -24.21
CA ALA A 10 51.81 18.35 -23.67
C ALA A 10 50.45 18.89 -23.20
N SER A 11 50.46 19.27 -21.93
CA SER A 11 49.70 20.30 -21.20
C SER A 11 48.90 21.38 -21.96
N GLY A 12 47.64 21.52 -21.56
CA GLY A 12 46.92 22.72 -21.11
C GLY A 12 47.26 24.13 -21.63
N LEU A 13 46.22 24.88 -22.04
CA LEU A 13 45.79 26.17 -21.44
C LEU A 13 44.68 26.85 -22.27
N ALA A 14 43.64 27.27 -21.55
CA ALA A 14 42.90 28.54 -21.60
C ALA A 14 42.38 29.15 -22.92
N SER A 15 41.06 29.40 -22.86
CA SER A 15 40.37 30.67 -23.13
C SER A 15 40.08 31.15 -24.57
N ASN A 16 38.77 31.36 -24.76
CA ASN A 16 38.11 32.57 -25.26
C ASN A 16 38.07 32.90 -26.76
N ALA A 17 36.81 32.98 -27.20
CA ALA A 17 36.17 34.11 -27.85
C ALA A 17 36.00 34.08 -29.38
N ASN A 18 34.70 34.09 -29.72
CA ASN A 18 34.03 35.06 -30.60
C ASN A 18 34.13 34.97 -32.14
N VAL A 19 32.92 35.07 -32.69
CA VAL A 19 32.49 35.82 -33.88
C VAL A 19 32.81 35.22 -35.25
N GLY A 20 31.73 34.90 -35.96
CA GLY A 20 31.72 34.67 -37.40
C GLY A 20 30.29 34.66 -37.96
N LYS A 21 29.74 35.86 -38.20
CA LYS A 21 28.65 36.08 -39.17
C LYS A 21 29.15 35.69 -40.56
N VAL A 22 28.39 34.90 -41.31
CA VAL A 22 28.38 34.93 -42.78
C VAL A 22 26.95 34.65 -43.26
N ASP A 23 26.37 35.66 -43.91
CA ASP A 23 25.22 35.54 -44.81
C ASP A 23 25.64 34.80 -46.08
N GLN A 24 24.80 33.90 -46.60
CA GLN A 24 24.31 33.95 -47.99
C GLN A 24 23.39 32.79 -48.34
N GLU A 25 22.20 33.19 -48.79
CA GLU A 25 21.37 32.64 -49.86
C GLU A 25 21.81 31.31 -50.53
N THR A 26 20.88 30.36 -50.57
CA THR A 26 20.60 29.64 -51.81
C THR A 26 19.16 29.11 -51.79
N ALA A 27 18.40 29.57 -52.78
CA ALA A 27 17.05 29.11 -53.09
C ALA A 27 17.08 27.67 -53.63
N ALA A 28 16.12 26.84 -53.20
CA ALA A 28 15.75 25.62 -53.91
C ALA A 28 14.27 25.27 -53.63
N ALA A 29 13.46 25.51 -54.66
CA ALA A 29 12.25 24.80 -55.08
C ALA A 29 11.39 24.07 -54.03
N GLU A 30 10.19 24.61 -53.81
CA GLU A 30 9.03 23.89 -53.28
C GLU A 30 8.64 22.73 -54.23
N PRO A 31 8.47 21.50 -53.74
CA PRO A 31 7.61 20.53 -54.42
C PRO A 31 6.16 20.78 -53.97
N ALA A 32 5.28 20.91 -54.97
CA ALA A 32 3.84 20.93 -54.79
C ALA A 32 3.38 19.71 -53.97
N VAL A 33 2.86 19.96 -52.78
CA VAL A 33 2.17 18.95 -51.98
C VAL A 33 0.77 18.78 -52.58
N GLU A 34 0.58 17.65 -53.27
CA GLU A 34 -0.75 17.13 -53.58
C GLU A 34 -1.57 17.06 -52.28
N ARG A 35 -2.69 17.79 -52.26
CA ARG A 35 -3.74 17.62 -51.26
C ARG A 35 -4.26 16.18 -51.38
N SER A 36 -3.77 15.29 -50.53
CA SER A 36 -4.44 14.02 -50.30
C SER A 36 -5.77 14.32 -49.60
N ASP A 37 -6.86 14.01 -50.27
CA ASP A 37 -8.21 14.05 -49.70
C ASP A 37 -8.19 13.39 -48.32
N ALA A 38 -8.50 14.20 -47.31
CA ALA A 38 -8.77 13.72 -45.97
C ALA A 38 -9.93 12.73 -46.08
N GLY A 39 -9.62 11.43 -45.96
CA GLY A 39 -10.60 10.36 -45.87
C GLY A 39 -11.48 10.60 -44.65
N GLY A 40 -12.58 11.33 -44.85
CA GLY A 40 -13.65 11.46 -43.88
C GLY A 40 -14.16 10.07 -43.54
N VAL A 41 -14.03 9.71 -42.26
CA VAL A 41 -14.64 8.48 -41.72
C VAL A 41 -16.15 8.61 -41.94
N PRO A 42 -16.82 7.65 -42.61
CA PRO A 42 -18.25 7.73 -42.84
C PRO A 42 -19.00 7.72 -41.50
N PRO A 43 -20.05 8.55 -41.34
CA PRO A 43 -20.78 8.73 -40.08
C PRO A 43 -21.57 7.49 -39.58
N GLU A 44 -21.47 6.35 -40.27
CA GLU A 44 -22.27 5.16 -39.98
C GLU A 44 -21.86 4.40 -38.70
N ARG A 45 -20.64 4.59 -38.16
CA ARG A 45 -20.16 3.80 -37.00
C ARG A 45 -20.71 4.24 -35.64
N HIS A 46 -21.12 5.50 -35.46
CA HIS A 46 -21.80 5.93 -34.24
C HIS A 46 -23.25 5.43 -34.14
N GLN A 47 -23.86 5.02 -35.26
CA GLN A 47 -25.25 4.57 -35.28
C GLN A 47 -25.48 3.21 -34.61
N TRP A 48 -24.45 2.38 -34.38
CA TRP A 48 -24.64 1.01 -33.89
C TRP A 48 -24.98 0.89 -32.41
N ALA A 49 -24.35 1.70 -31.54
CA ALA A 49 -24.68 1.73 -30.11
C ALA A 49 -26.05 2.39 -29.87
N ASP A 50 -26.34 3.45 -30.62
CA ASP A 50 -27.63 4.13 -30.60
C ASP A 50 -28.76 3.22 -31.14
N ARG A 51 -28.52 2.44 -32.19
CA ARG A 51 -29.46 1.41 -32.67
C ARG A 51 -29.68 0.28 -31.67
N ALA A 52 -28.64 -0.18 -30.97
CA ALA A 52 -28.80 -1.25 -29.97
C ALA A 52 -29.64 -0.80 -28.76
N ILE A 53 -29.52 0.47 -28.35
CA ILE A 53 -30.35 1.10 -27.31
C ILE A 53 -31.78 1.28 -27.82
N ALA A 54 -31.97 1.81 -29.03
CA ALA A 54 -33.28 1.92 -29.68
C ALA A 54 -33.96 0.55 -29.86
N ASP A 55 -33.22 -0.50 -30.20
CA ASP A 55 -33.71 -1.88 -30.34
C ASP A 55 -34.03 -2.54 -28.97
N ARG A 56 -33.35 -2.14 -27.90
CA ARG A 56 -33.68 -2.56 -26.53
C ARG A 56 -34.96 -1.86 -26.06
N LEU A 57 -35.09 -0.59 -26.42
CA LEU A 57 -36.30 0.21 -26.19
C LEU A 57 -37.49 -0.36 -26.97
N ARG A 58 -37.35 -0.69 -28.27
CA ARG A 58 -38.37 -1.39 -29.06
C ARG A 58 -38.81 -2.71 -28.44
N ARG A 59 -37.87 -3.48 -27.87
CA ARG A 59 -38.19 -4.75 -27.18
C ARG A 59 -38.88 -4.56 -25.82
N SER A 60 -38.69 -3.42 -25.15
CA SER A 60 -39.51 -3.04 -24.00
C SER A 60 -40.87 -2.44 -24.37
N ILE A 61 -41.00 -1.92 -25.60
CA ILE A 61 -42.14 -1.14 -26.13
C ILE A 61 -43.13 -2.00 -26.93
N ALA A 62 -42.71 -3.14 -27.47
CA ALA A 62 -43.57 -3.98 -28.32
C ALA A 62 -44.14 -5.20 -27.57
N THR A 63 -45.14 -4.98 -26.70
CA THR A 63 -46.08 -6.05 -26.30
C THR A 63 -47.47 -5.47 -26.06
N GLN A 64 -48.23 -5.23 -27.13
CA GLN A 64 -49.66 -5.59 -27.22
C GLN A 64 -50.17 -5.41 -28.66
N THR A 65 -50.84 -6.44 -29.16
CA THR A 65 -51.41 -6.53 -30.51
C THR A 65 -52.69 -5.72 -30.65
N ALA A 66 -52.81 -5.05 -31.79
CA ALA A 66 -53.93 -4.30 -32.37
C ALA A 66 -55.35 -4.83 -32.06
N THR A 67 -56.31 -3.93 -31.81
CA THR A 67 -57.61 -3.83 -32.52
C THR A 67 -58.31 -2.47 -32.25
N GLU A 68 -58.92 -1.91 -33.31
CA GLU A 68 -60.03 -0.91 -33.38
C GLU A 68 -59.78 0.62 -33.20
N LEU A 69 -59.61 1.27 -34.36
CA LEU A 69 -59.75 2.72 -34.57
C LEU A 69 -61.23 3.14 -34.68
N VAL A 70 -61.72 3.95 -33.75
CA VAL A 70 -62.92 4.78 -33.92
C VAL A 70 -62.49 6.24 -34.08
N ARG A 71 -62.72 6.81 -35.27
CA ARG A 71 -62.53 8.25 -35.56
C ARG A 71 -63.61 9.06 -34.84
N VAL A 72 -63.22 9.88 -33.89
CA VAL A 72 -64.08 10.96 -33.35
C VAL A 72 -63.71 12.26 -34.05
N ALA A 73 -64.60 12.73 -34.93
CA ALA A 73 -64.52 14.06 -35.54
C ALA A 73 -65.09 15.11 -34.56
N VAL A 74 -64.29 16.13 -34.23
CA VAL A 74 -64.72 17.29 -33.43
C VAL A 74 -65.15 18.42 -34.38
N PRO A 75 -66.32 19.07 -34.20
CA PRO A 75 -66.78 20.15 -35.07
C PRO A 75 -66.09 21.49 -34.73
N PRO A 76 -65.95 22.41 -35.70
CA PRO A 76 -65.39 23.72 -35.46
C PRO A 76 -66.44 24.62 -34.78
N GLY A 77 -66.09 25.19 -33.63
CA GLY A 77 -66.90 26.15 -32.90
C GLY A 77 -66.04 27.30 -32.40
N ASP A 78 -66.28 28.48 -32.95
CA ASP A 78 -65.61 29.75 -32.64
C ASP A 78 -65.84 30.21 -31.20
N SER A 79 -64.78 30.22 -30.39
CA SER A 79 -64.64 31.09 -29.21
C SER A 79 -63.17 31.13 -28.77
N ALA A 80 -62.44 32.18 -29.18
CA ALA A 80 -60.98 32.23 -29.27
C ALA A 80 -60.18 32.44 -27.96
N SER A 81 -60.75 32.16 -26.78
CA SER A 81 -59.97 32.26 -25.52
C SER A 81 -60.32 31.21 -24.47
N ALA A 82 -61.51 30.58 -24.54
CA ALA A 82 -61.85 29.40 -23.75
C ALA A 82 -61.61 28.07 -24.50
N SER A 83 -61.42 28.09 -25.83
CA SER A 83 -61.18 26.87 -26.62
C SER A 83 -59.75 26.33 -26.49
N GLY A 84 -58.75 27.19 -26.26
CA GLY A 84 -57.35 26.78 -26.17
C GLY A 84 -57.07 25.78 -25.04
N ALA A 85 -57.53 26.08 -23.82
CA ALA A 85 -57.34 25.19 -22.67
C ALA A 85 -58.07 23.85 -22.83
N ARG A 86 -59.25 23.85 -23.46
CA ARG A 86 -60.00 22.63 -23.75
C ARG A 86 -59.34 21.80 -24.86
N GLY A 87 -58.78 22.45 -25.87
CA GLY A 87 -58.02 21.83 -26.95
C GLY A 87 -56.74 21.15 -26.45
N GLU A 88 -55.94 21.85 -25.63
CA GLU A 88 -54.73 21.29 -25.02
C GLU A 88 -55.03 20.09 -24.11
N ALA A 89 -56.11 20.15 -23.33
CA ALA A 89 -56.52 19.04 -22.47
C ALA A 89 -56.89 17.78 -23.28
N LEU A 90 -57.60 17.95 -24.40
CA LEU A 90 -57.95 16.83 -25.30
C LEU A 90 -56.71 16.26 -26.00
N GLN A 91 -55.81 17.13 -26.47
CA GLN A 91 -54.56 16.71 -27.09
C GLN A 91 -53.68 15.92 -26.11
N ARG A 92 -53.55 16.41 -24.87
CA ARG A 92 -52.83 15.69 -23.81
C ARG A 92 -53.46 14.33 -23.51
N GLN A 93 -54.79 14.25 -23.41
CA GLN A 93 -55.48 12.98 -23.18
C GLN A 93 -55.23 11.98 -24.32
N ALA A 94 -55.17 12.45 -25.57
CA ALA A 94 -54.83 11.62 -26.72
C ALA A 94 -53.37 11.12 -26.66
N ILE A 95 -52.43 11.97 -26.27
CA ILE A 95 -51.03 11.59 -26.04
C ILE A 95 -50.91 10.57 -24.91
N ASP A 96 -51.54 10.82 -23.76
CA ASP A 96 -51.56 9.91 -22.60
C ASP A 96 -52.11 8.53 -22.99
N SER A 97 -53.16 8.50 -23.80
CA SER A 97 -53.74 7.25 -24.31
C SER A 97 -52.77 6.52 -25.24
N THR A 98 -52.14 7.26 -26.16
CA THR A 98 -51.15 6.70 -27.11
C THR A 98 -49.95 6.11 -26.34
N LEU A 99 -49.39 6.84 -25.37
CA LEU A 99 -48.25 6.37 -24.57
C LEU A 99 -48.54 5.06 -23.83
N ARG A 100 -49.77 4.86 -23.34
CA ARG A 100 -50.16 3.60 -22.66
C ARG A 100 -50.19 2.39 -23.59
N GLU A 101 -50.36 2.60 -24.90
CA GLU A 101 -50.42 1.51 -25.86
C GLU A 101 -49.04 0.92 -26.17
N TRP A 102 -47.98 1.72 -26.08
CA TRP A 102 -46.63 1.31 -26.52
C TRP A 102 -45.51 1.56 -25.50
N VAL A 103 -45.73 2.29 -24.42
CA VAL A 103 -44.68 2.53 -23.41
C VAL A 103 -44.89 1.70 -22.15
N ASP A 104 -43.90 0.86 -21.85
CA ASP A 104 -43.73 0.26 -20.53
C ASP A 104 -43.06 1.28 -19.58
N LEU A 105 -43.85 1.94 -18.74
CA LEU A 105 -43.39 3.01 -17.84
C LEU A 105 -42.34 2.53 -16.83
N GLU A 106 -42.40 1.28 -16.37
CA GLU A 106 -41.42 0.74 -15.42
C GLU A 106 -40.05 0.63 -16.06
N LYS A 107 -39.97 0.15 -17.30
CA LYS A 107 -38.71 0.07 -18.05
C LYS A 107 -38.25 1.44 -18.54
N ALA A 108 -39.18 2.33 -18.89
CA ALA A 108 -38.88 3.68 -19.37
C ALA A 108 -38.33 4.59 -18.26
N VAL A 109 -38.57 4.28 -16.98
CA VAL A 109 -38.08 5.06 -15.84
C VAL A 109 -36.55 5.24 -15.86
N LEU A 110 -35.81 4.28 -16.43
CA LEU A 110 -34.35 4.35 -16.57
C LEU A 110 -33.88 5.50 -17.49
N TYR A 111 -34.76 6.05 -18.32
CA TYR A 111 -34.47 7.12 -19.27
C TYR A 111 -34.88 8.51 -18.77
N THR A 112 -35.48 8.60 -17.58
CA THR A 112 -35.86 9.89 -16.95
C THR A 112 -34.64 10.81 -16.78
N GLU A 113 -33.44 10.24 -16.65
CA GLU A 113 -32.18 11.01 -16.54
C GLU A 113 -31.55 11.35 -17.90
N SER A 114 -32.20 11.04 -19.01
CA SER A 114 -31.74 11.39 -20.36
C SER A 114 -32.90 11.81 -21.27
N PRO A 115 -33.46 13.02 -21.05
CA PRO A 115 -34.50 13.63 -21.88
C PRO A 115 -34.25 13.50 -23.39
N SER A 116 -33.02 13.62 -23.86
CA SER A 116 -32.68 13.50 -25.29
C SER A 116 -32.86 12.07 -25.82
N GLN A 117 -32.64 11.03 -24.99
CA GLN A 117 -32.92 9.64 -25.37
C GLN A 117 -34.43 9.38 -25.40
N LEU A 118 -35.21 9.99 -24.50
CA LEU A 118 -36.67 9.95 -24.54
C LEU A 118 -37.21 10.63 -25.81
N LEU A 119 -36.65 11.77 -26.20
CA LEU A 119 -37.04 12.44 -27.44
C LEU A 119 -36.72 11.58 -28.67
N ARG A 120 -35.50 11.02 -28.75
CA ARG A 120 -35.11 10.09 -29.84
C ARG A 120 -35.98 8.84 -29.89
N ALA A 121 -36.33 8.28 -28.73
CA ALA A 121 -37.22 7.14 -28.63
C ALA A 121 -38.60 7.40 -29.25
N VAL A 122 -39.21 8.54 -28.89
CA VAL A 122 -40.52 8.96 -29.41
C VAL A 122 -40.42 9.27 -30.91
N SER A 123 -39.37 9.99 -31.32
CA SER A 123 -39.05 10.28 -32.72
C SER A 123 -38.90 9.01 -33.58
N ASP A 124 -38.17 8.01 -33.08
CA ASP A 124 -37.98 6.71 -33.75
C ASP A 124 -39.29 5.92 -33.87
N HIS A 125 -40.13 5.96 -32.83
CA HIS A 125 -41.45 5.33 -32.81
C HIS A 125 -42.39 5.96 -33.84
N ASP A 126 -42.41 7.28 -33.93
CA ASP A 126 -43.23 8.03 -34.90
C ASP A 126 -42.61 8.07 -36.31
N HIS A 127 -41.42 7.48 -36.50
CA HIS A 127 -40.65 7.53 -37.75
C HIS A 127 -40.37 8.95 -38.25
N ARG A 128 -40.14 9.89 -37.32
CA ARG A 128 -39.87 11.31 -37.57
C ARG A 128 -38.45 11.65 -37.14
N PRO A 129 -37.46 11.77 -38.05
CA PRO A 129 -36.09 12.06 -37.64
C PRO A 129 -35.98 13.45 -36.97
N ILE A 130 -35.16 13.55 -35.92
CA ILE A 130 -34.82 14.85 -35.30
C ILE A 130 -33.80 15.55 -36.19
N SER A 131 -34.10 16.79 -36.59
CA SER A 131 -33.14 17.62 -37.35
C SER A 131 -31.87 17.88 -36.52
N PRO A 132 -30.66 17.78 -37.08
CA PRO A 132 -29.43 18.20 -36.40
C PRO A 132 -29.47 19.66 -35.94
N GLU A 133 -30.20 20.52 -36.65
CA GLU A 133 -30.40 21.92 -36.28
C GLU A 133 -31.20 22.08 -34.98
N PHE A 134 -32.13 21.15 -34.71
CA PHE A 134 -32.84 21.07 -33.44
C PHE A 134 -31.89 20.71 -32.29
N GLU A 135 -31.00 19.73 -32.46
CA GLU A 135 -30.06 19.34 -31.39
C GLU A 135 -29.10 20.50 -31.00
N LEU A 136 -28.84 21.42 -31.93
CA LEU A 136 -27.99 22.60 -31.69
C LEU A 136 -28.72 23.75 -30.99
N SER A 137 -29.95 24.07 -31.42
CA SER A 137 -30.71 25.25 -30.95
C SER A 137 -31.76 24.94 -29.88
N LEU A 138 -32.27 23.70 -29.89
CA LEU A 138 -33.43 23.23 -29.13
C LEU A 138 -34.68 24.08 -29.32
N ASP A 139 -34.82 24.68 -30.51
CA ASP A 139 -36.00 25.41 -30.92
C ASP A 139 -37.09 24.42 -31.37
N PRO A 140 -38.22 24.28 -30.65
CA PRO A 140 -39.31 23.36 -31.01
C PRO A 140 -39.85 23.57 -32.43
N SER A 141 -39.72 24.79 -32.99
CA SER A 141 -40.18 25.09 -34.35
C SER A 141 -39.37 24.38 -35.45
N LEU A 142 -38.18 23.85 -35.11
CA LEU A 142 -37.35 23.06 -36.02
C LEU A 142 -37.74 21.57 -36.06
N LEU A 143 -38.72 21.14 -35.26
CA LEU A 143 -39.31 19.82 -35.38
C LEU A 143 -40.44 19.88 -36.42
N GLU A 144 -40.43 18.95 -37.39
CA GLU A 144 -41.48 18.85 -38.41
C GLU A 144 -42.88 18.61 -37.80
N ASP A 145 -42.93 18.05 -36.59
CA ASP A 145 -44.16 17.67 -35.89
C ASP A 145 -44.04 17.99 -34.39
N GLU A 146 -44.78 19.01 -33.91
CA GLU A 146 -44.85 19.36 -32.49
C GLU A 146 -45.36 18.19 -31.62
N ARG A 147 -46.07 17.22 -32.21
CA ARG A 147 -46.57 16.05 -31.48
C ARG A 147 -45.43 15.22 -30.90
N VAL A 148 -44.27 15.17 -31.53
CA VAL A 148 -43.11 14.40 -31.04
C VAL A 148 -42.59 14.99 -29.73
N ILE A 149 -42.43 16.31 -29.65
CA ILE A 149 -41.95 16.97 -28.42
C ILE A 149 -43.00 16.96 -27.33
N ASP A 150 -44.28 17.09 -27.67
CA ASP A 150 -45.38 17.01 -26.70
C ASP A 150 -45.49 15.60 -26.12
N THR A 151 -45.34 14.57 -26.95
CA THR A 151 -45.36 13.17 -26.52
C THR A 151 -44.18 12.86 -25.60
N ALA A 152 -42.99 13.33 -25.95
CA ALA A 152 -41.80 13.19 -25.11
C ALA A 152 -41.91 13.96 -23.78
N ALA A 153 -42.49 15.17 -23.80
CA ALA A 153 -42.70 15.99 -22.61
C ALA A 153 -43.70 15.36 -21.64
N VAL A 154 -44.82 14.84 -22.16
CA VAL A 154 -45.81 14.12 -21.35
C VAL A 154 -45.19 12.86 -20.75
N LEU A 155 -44.45 12.07 -21.54
CA LEU A 155 -43.77 10.88 -21.06
C LEU A 155 -42.75 11.21 -19.95
N TYR A 156 -41.89 12.21 -20.17
CA TYR A 156 -40.91 12.65 -19.18
C TYR A 156 -41.56 13.05 -17.85
N HIS A 157 -42.68 13.79 -17.91
CA HIS A 157 -43.45 14.18 -16.72
C HIS A 157 -44.03 12.97 -15.97
N GLN A 158 -44.61 12.01 -16.70
CA GLN A 158 -45.14 10.78 -16.11
C GLN A 158 -44.04 9.99 -15.39
N LEU A 159 -42.88 9.84 -16.02
CA LEU A 159 -41.74 9.12 -15.43
C LEU A 159 -41.19 9.81 -14.17
N ARG A 160 -41.11 11.15 -14.17
CA ARG A 160 -40.68 11.92 -12.98
C ARG A 160 -41.64 11.80 -11.80
N LYS A 161 -42.94 11.67 -12.05
CA LYS A 161 -43.94 11.47 -10.99
C LYS A 161 -43.92 10.06 -10.39
N GLY A 162 -43.23 9.12 -11.05
CA GLY A 162 -43.13 7.72 -10.66
C GLY A 162 -44.40 6.93 -10.98
N ALA A 163 -44.24 5.67 -11.39
CA ALA A 163 -45.35 4.77 -11.73
C ALA A 163 -46.35 4.51 -10.58
N GLY A 164 -45.95 4.83 -9.33
CA GLY A 164 -46.74 4.64 -8.11
C GLY A 164 -47.68 5.79 -7.74
N ALA A 165 -47.72 6.91 -8.48
CA ALA A 165 -48.69 7.99 -8.27
C ALA A 165 -50.06 7.61 -8.84
N GLY A 166 -50.64 6.53 -8.34
CA GLY A 166 -51.93 5.96 -8.76
C GLY A 166 -53.13 6.82 -8.38
N GLU A 167 -53.82 7.30 -9.41
CA GLU A 167 -55.28 7.42 -9.59
C GLU A 167 -56.17 8.27 -8.67
N ALA A 168 -55.77 8.71 -7.48
CA ALA A 168 -56.74 9.35 -6.57
C ALA A 168 -56.38 10.79 -6.21
N GLY A 169 -56.71 11.73 -7.09
CA GLY A 169 -56.90 13.12 -6.68
C GLY A 169 -56.35 14.14 -7.65
N SER A 170 -57.23 14.62 -8.54
CA SER A 170 -57.15 15.94 -9.19
C SER A 170 -55.73 16.49 -9.39
N ALA A 171 -54.90 15.76 -10.13
CA ALA A 171 -53.68 16.33 -10.71
C ALA A 171 -54.16 17.37 -11.72
N ALA A 172 -54.37 18.59 -11.24
CA ALA A 172 -54.70 19.76 -12.03
C ALA A 172 -53.88 19.71 -13.32
N THR A 173 -54.58 19.74 -14.44
CA THR A 173 -54.08 19.55 -15.79
C THR A 173 -53.00 20.58 -16.09
N VAL A 174 -51.74 20.25 -15.77
CA VAL A 174 -50.58 21.02 -16.20
C VAL A 174 -50.70 21.22 -17.72
N PRO A 175 -50.78 22.47 -18.20
CA PRO A 175 -50.91 22.77 -19.62
C PRO A 175 -49.79 22.13 -20.43
N LEU A 176 -50.08 21.75 -21.68
CA LEU A 176 -49.10 21.07 -22.53
C LEU A 176 -47.88 21.98 -22.78
N ALA A 177 -48.12 23.29 -22.92
CA ALA A 177 -47.07 24.30 -23.00
C ALA A 177 -46.14 24.31 -21.78
N THR A 178 -46.67 24.08 -20.57
CA THR A 178 -45.87 24.00 -19.34
C THR A 178 -45.02 22.73 -19.33
N LEU A 179 -45.61 21.58 -19.67
CA LEU A 179 -44.86 20.31 -19.79
C LEU A 179 -43.75 20.41 -20.84
N ARG A 180 -44.05 21.02 -21.99
CA ARG A 180 -43.10 21.27 -23.08
C ARG A 180 -41.96 22.15 -22.61
N SER A 181 -42.26 23.25 -21.90
CA SER A 181 -41.25 24.15 -21.34
C SER A 181 -40.33 23.43 -20.34
N GLU A 182 -40.91 22.65 -19.42
CA GLU A 182 -40.15 21.83 -18.46
C GLU A 182 -39.27 20.80 -19.16
N PHE A 183 -39.79 20.14 -20.19
CA PHE A 183 -39.03 19.15 -20.96
C PHE A 183 -37.93 19.79 -21.80
N VAL A 184 -38.17 20.94 -22.45
CA VAL A 184 -37.15 21.70 -23.20
C VAL A 184 -36.05 22.20 -22.28
N ALA A 185 -36.40 22.64 -21.06
CA ALA A 185 -35.40 22.99 -20.06
C ALA A 185 -34.53 21.78 -19.67
N ALA A 186 -35.15 20.62 -19.46
CA ALA A 186 -34.44 19.37 -19.18
C ALA A 186 -33.58 18.89 -20.38
N LEU A 187 -34.08 19.03 -21.61
CA LEU A 187 -33.33 18.76 -22.83
C LEU A 187 -32.12 19.69 -22.94
N ARG A 188 -32.27 20.98 -22.63
CA ARG A 188 -31.16 21.95 -22.67
C ARG A 188 -30.05 21.55 -21.72
N GLU A 189 -30.41 21.11 -20.52
CA GLU A 189 -29.47 20.60 -19.54
C GLU A 189 -28.79 19.29 -20.02
N ASP A 190 -29.58 18.33 -20.53
CA ASP A 190 -29.07 17.04 -21.01
C ASP A 190 -28.17 17.18 -22.25
N TYR A 191 -28.54 18.02 -23.22
CA TYR A 191 -27.71 18.31 -24.39
C TYR A 191 -26.48 19.14 -24.03
N ALA A 192 -26.54 20.04 -23.04
CA ALA A 192 -25.34 20.69 -22.51
C ALA A 192 -24.39 19.67 -21.88
N LYS A 193 -24.90 18.74 -21.05
CA LYS A 193 -24.13 17.63 -20.46
C LYS A 193 -23.54 16.70 -21.53
N ARG A 194 -24.29 16.37 -22.58
CA ARG A 194 -23.80 15.56 -23.71
C ARG A 194 -22.73 16.27 -24.52
N ARG A 195 -22.94 17.54 -24.89
CA ARG A 195 -21.93 18.34 -25.60
C ARG A 195 -20.65 18.46 -24.78
N ALA A 196 -20.77 18.71 -23.48
CA ALA A 196 -19.65 18.65 -22.56
C ALA A 196 -18.95 17.28 -22.63
N LEU A 197 -19.68 16.18 -22.44
CA LEU A 197 -19.13 14.81 -22.51
C LEU A 197 -18.47 14.46 -23.85
N ASP A 198 -18.99 14.97 -24.96
CA ASP A 198 -18.42 14.75 -26.29
C ASP A 198 -17.18 15.63 -26.52
N ALA A 199 -17.17 16.86 -25.99
CA ALA A 199 -16.01 17.74 -25.98
C ALA A 199 -14.87 17.20 -25.10
N LEU A 200 -15.19 16.57 -23.96
CA LEU A 200 -14.22 15.98 -23.02
C LEU A 200 -13.32 14.92 -23.63
N ALA A 201 -13.80 14.28 -24.70
CA ALA A 201 -13.12 13.17 -25.35
C ALA A 201 -12.78 13.46 -26.81
N ALA A 202 -13.03 14.69 -27.29
CA ALA A 202 -12.73 15.08 -28.65
C ALA A 202 -11.21 15.18 -28.86
N PRO A 203 -10.68 14.73 -30.02
CA PRO A 203 -9.28 14.95 -30.36
C PRO A 203 -8.94 16.44 -30.28
N PRO A 204 -7.81 16.83 -29.68
CA PRO A 204 -7.44 18.23 -29.57
C PRO A 204 -7.26 18.84 -30.96
N ALA A 205 -7.80 20.05 -31.16
CA ALA A 205 -7.71 20.77 -32.43
C ALA A 205 -6.26 21.15 -32.82
N LYS A 206 -5.34 21.20 -31.85
CA LYS A 206 -3.93 21.51 -32.06
C LYS A 206 -3.06 20.29 -31.80
N THR A 207 -2.26 19.93 -32.81
CA THR A 207 -1.22 18.91 -32.70
C THR A 207 -0.25 19.28 -31.57
N GLY A 208 -0.05 18.38 -30.60
CA GLY A 208 0.85 18.56 -29.46
C GLY A 208 0.17 18.89 -28.12
N GLN A 209 -1.14 19.15 -28.09
CA GLN A 209 -1.86 19.34 -26.83
C GLN A 209 -2.00 18.00 -26.10
N ARG A 210 -1.50 17.92 -24.85
CA ARG A 210 -1.52 16.71 -24.01
C ARG A 210 -2.83 16.52 -23.23
N THR A 211 -3.94 17.06 -23.73
CA THR A 211 -5.25 16.88 -23.08
C THR A 211 -5.72 15.44 -23.32
N PRO A 212 -6.23 14.74 -22.28
CA PRO A 212 -6.86 13.45 -22.47
C PRO A 212 -7.98 13.51 -23.51
N PHE A 213 -8.01 12.54 -24.43
CA PHE A 213 -9.10 12.42 -25.41
C PHE A 213 -9.34 10.96 -25.78
N PHE A 214 -10.51 10.63 -26.31
CA PHE A 214 -10.83 9.28 -26.79
C PHE A 214 -10.68 9.24 -28.31
N ASP A 215 -9.80 8.37 -28.82
CA ASP A 215 -9.55 8.29 -30.27
C ASP A 215 -10.53 7.36 -31.03
N GLY A 216 -11.68 7.07 -30.41
CA GLY A 216 -12.64 6.08 -30.88
C GLY A 216 -12.31 4.65 -30.46
N PHE A 217 -11.15 4.41 -29.83
CA PHE A 217 -10.74 3.10 -29.38
C PHE A 217 -10.06 3.08 -28.02
N ALA A 218 -9.29 4.10 -27.64
CA ALA A 218 -8.67 4.19 -26.33
C ALA A 218 -8.56 5.64 -25.87
N ILE A 219 -8.46 5.86 -24.56
CA ILE A 219 -8.18 7.18 -24.00
C ILE A 219 -6.68 7.47 -24.15
N ARG A 220 -6.33 8.50 -24.90
CA ARG A 220 -4.96 8.99 -25.12
C ARG A 220 -4.60 10.04 -24.07
N HIS A 221 -3.30 10.27 -23.85
CA HIS A 221 -2.75 11.31 -22.96
C HIS A 221 -3.23 11.29 -21.50
N ALA A 222 -3.80 10.17 -21.04
CA ALA A 222 -4.24 9.96 -19.67
C ALA A 222 -3.40 8.91 -18.92
N ARG A 223 -2.20 8.61 -19.43
CA ARG A 223 -1.36 7.54 -18.90
C ARG A 223 -1.07 7.74 -17.41
N HIS A 224 -1.17 6.66 -16.65
CA HIS A 224 -1.05 6.55 -15.20
C HIS A 224 -2.07 7.35 -14.38
N LYS A 225 -3.03 8.04 -15.02
CA LYS A 225 -4.06 8.76 -14.30
C LYS A 225 -5.16 7.80 -13.85
N THR A 226 -5.50 7.88 -12.58
CA THR A 226 -6.71 7.29 -12.03
C THR A 226 -7.94 8.01 -12.58
N PHE A 227 -9.09 7.35 -12.47
CA PHE A 227 -10.35 7.95 -12.88
C PHE A 227 -10.65 9.25 -12.10
N ASP A 228 -10.35 9.28 -10.80
CA ASP A 228 -10.55 10.48 -9.97
C ASP A 228 -9.61 11.64 -10.36
N GLU A 229 -8.36 11.34 -10.72
CA GLU A 229 -7.46 12.36 -11.23
C GLU A 229 -7.96 12.95 -12.55
N LEU A 230 -8.60 12.16 -13.43
CA LEU A 230 -9.24 12.70 -14.63
C LEU A 230 -10.39 13.64 -14.29
N VAL A 231 -11.23 13.28 -13.31
CA VAL A 231 -12.34 14.15 -12.85
C VAL A 231 -11.80 15.50 -12.38
N ALA A 232 -10.62 15.50 -11.73
CA ALA A 232 -9.97 16.70 -11.21
C ALA A 232 -9.14 17.48 -12.23
N LEU A 233 -8.93 16.97 -13.46
CA LEU A 233 -8.06 17.66 -14.44
C LEU A 233 -8.67 18.98 -14.94
N PRO A 234 -7.94 20.10 -14.84
CA PRO A 234 -8.41 21.37 -15.36
C PRO A 234 -8.67 21.35 -16.88
N SER A 235 -7.89 20.56 -17.62
CA SER A 235 -8.04 20.42 -19.07
C SER A 235 -9.32 19.69 -19.48
N ILE A 236 -9.83 18.79 -18.63
CA ILE A 236 -11.14 18.16 -18.77
C ILE A 236 -12.22 19.19 -18.38
N SER A 237 -12.00 19.97 -17.33
CA SER A 237 -12.90 21.09 -16.95
C SER A 237 -12.79 22.35 -17.83
N ALA A 238 -12.23 22.27 -19.04
CA ALA A 238 -12.09 23.43 -19.93
C ALA A 238 -13.43 23.86 -20.55
N ASP A 239 -14.38 22.94 -20.70
CA ASP A 239 -15.74 23.25 -21.14
C ASP A 239 -16.51 23.94 -19.99
N PRO A 240 -17.07 25.15 -20.19
CA PRO A 240 -17.75 25.89 -19.13
C PRO A 240 -18.94 25.14 -18.50
N ALA A 241 -19.67 24.34 -19.30
CA ALA A 241 -20.82 23.59 -18.80
C ALA A 241 -20.38 22.38 -17.97
N PHE A 242 -19.24 21.77 -18.30
CA PHE A 242 -18.63 20.76 -17.44
C PHE A 242 -18.03 21.39 -16.18
N ALA A 243 -17.34 22.52 -16.32
CA ALA A 243 -16.65 23.22 -15.23
C ALA A 243 -17.60 23.60 -14.08
N SER A 244 -18.83 24.01 -14.41
CA SER A 244 -19.87 24.42 -13.46
C SER A 244 -20.48 23.28 -12.64
N LEU A 245 -20.24 22.02 -13.02
CA LEU A 245 -20.76 20.87 -12.30
C LEU A 245 -19.98 20.62 -11.00
N THR A 246 -20.67 20.08 -10.00
CA THR A 246 -20.03 19.57 -8.78
C THR A 246 -19.10 18.39 -9.09
N VAL A 247 -18.17 18.08 -8.19
CA VAL A 247 -17.22 16.97 -8.39
C VAL A 247 -17.95 15.63 -8.56
N GLU A 248 -18.98 15.38 -7.76
CA GLU A 248 -19.83 14.19 -7.84
C GLU A 248 -20.59 14.10 -9.17
N GLU A 249 -21.11 15.22 -9.69
CA GLU A 249 -21.77 15.26 -11.00
C GLU A 249 -20.78 15.00 -12.14
N LYS A 250 -19.59 15.61 -12.08
CA LYS A 250 -18.49 15.35 -13.03
C LYS A 250 -18.12 13.87 -13.03
N ARG A 251 -17.96 13.28 -11.84
CA ARG A 251 -17.67 11.86 -11.65
C ARG A 251 -18.75 11.00 -12.31
N ARG A 252 -20.02 11.20 -11.96
CA ARG A 252 -21.15 10.40 -12.49
C ARG A 252 -21.26 10.49 -14.01
N LEU A 253 -21.07 11.68 -14.58
CA LEU A 253 -21.09 11.86 -16.04
C LEU A 253 -19.91 11.15 -16.72
N LEU A 254 -18.71 11.28 -16.18
CA LEU A 254 -17.53 10.58 -16.70
C LEU A 254 -17.65 9.06 -16.57
N GLU A 255 -18.23 8.53 -15.49
CA GLU A 255 -18.46 7.08 -15.32
C GLU A 255 -19.43 6.56 -16.38
N LYS A 256 -20.51 7.32 -16.63
CA LYS A 256 -21.47 7.02 -17.70
C LYS A 256 -20.79 7.02 -19.07
N LYS A 257 -19.92 7.99 -19.34
CA LYS A 257 -19.16 8.07 -20.61
C LYS A 257 -18.16 6.91 -20.75
N PHE A 258 -17.42 6.57 -19.70
CA PHE A 258 -16.50 5.42 -19.69
C PHE A 258 -17.25 4.11 -19.94
N THR A 259 -18.40 3.94 -19.30
CA THR A 259 -19.28 2.78 -19.53
C THR A 259 -19.73 2.69 -20.99
N GLN A 260 -20.12 3.83 -21.60
CA GLN A 260 -20.49 3.89 -23.02
C GLN A 260 -19.31 3.55 -23.96
N MET A 261 -18.10 3.97 -23.61
CA MET A 261 -16.87 3.65 -24.35
C MET A 261 -16.36 2.23 -24.09
N GLY A 262 -16.96 1.53 -23.12
CA GLY A 262 -16.48 0.23 -22.63
C GLY A 262 -15.11 0.32 -21.97
N GLU A 263 -14.78 1.44 -21.33
CA GLU A 263 -13.53 1.69 -20.62
C GLU A 263 -13.68 1.40 -19.12
N SER A 264 -12.64 0.80 -18.53
CA SER A 264 -12.60 0.50 -17.10
C SER A 264 -12.26 1.73 -16.28
N THR A 265 -13.08 2.07 -15.28
CA THR A 265 -12.76 3.13 -14.29
C THR A 265 -11.95 2.61 -13.10
N ALA A 266 -11.82 1.28 -12.94
CA ALA A 266 -11.26 0.66 -11.74
C ALA A 266 -9.72 0.66 -11.64
N TYR A 267 -9.02 0.99 -12.72
CA TYR A 267 -7.56 0.89 -12.82
C TYR A 267 -6.98 2.16 -13.47
N PRO A 268 -5.75 2.59 -13.11
CA PRO A 268 -5.11 3.73 -13.74
C PRO A 268 -4.94 3.53 -15.25
N ILE A 269 -5.27 4.54 -16.04
CA ILE A 269 -5.29 4.45 -17.50
C ILE A 269 -3.89 4.17 -18.04
N GLY A 270 -3.78 3.25 -18.99
CA GLY A 270 -2.50 2.85 -19.61
C GLY A 270 -1.75 1.76 -18.85
N THR A 271 -2.29 1.30 -17.73
CA THR A 271 -1.78 0.08 -17.09
C THR A 271 -2.23 -1.18 -17.85
N PRO A 272 -1.46 -2.29 -17.77
CA PRO A 272 -1.90 -3.59 -18.27
C PRO A 272 -3.25 -4.02 -17.67
N GLU A 273 -3.48 -3.77 -16.39
CA GLU A 273 -4.73 -4.05 -15.69
C GLU A 273 -5.91 -3.28 -16.29
N HIS A 274 -5.74 -1.97 -16.52
CA HIS A 274 -6.76 -1.15 -17.19
C HIS A 274 -7.13 -1.71 -18.57
N SER A 275 -6.13 -2.06 -19.38
CA SER A 275 -6.37 -2.58 -20.73
C SER A 275 -6.99 -3.99 -20.72
N LEU A 276 -6.63 -4.84 -19.76
CA LEU A 276 -7.26 -6.15 -19.56
C LEU A 276 -8.74 -5.99 -19.17
N ALA A 277 -9.04 -5.11 -18.22
CA ALA A 277 -10.38 -4.84 -17.75
C ALA A 277 -11.25 -4.22 -18.86
N THR A 278 -10.73 -3.22 -19.60
CA THR A 278 -11.38 -2.63 -20.77
C THR A 278 -11.65 -3.67 -21.87
N ALA A 279 -10.68 -4.55 -22.17
CA ALA A 279 -10.91 -5.61 -23.14
C ALA A 279 -12.05 -6.55 -22.69
N LEU A 280 -12.06 -6.98 -21.42
CA LEU A 280 -13.13 -7.80 -20.88
C LEU A 280 -14.50 -7.10 -20.92
N LEU A 281 -14.57 -5.83 -20.54
CA LEU A 281 -15.79 -5.02 -20.59
C LEU A 281 -16.38 -5.00 -22.00
N ARG A 282 -15.55 -4.74 -23.01
CA ARG A 282 -15.96 -4.70 -24.42
C ARG A 282 -16.43 -6.05 -24.94
N LEU A 283 -15.71 -7.12 -24.60
CA LEU A 283 -16.08 -8.49 -25.00
C LEU A 283 -17.41 -8.93 -24.38
N GLN A 284 -17.66 -8.56 -23.12
CA GLN A 284 -18.91 -8.90 -22.44
C GLN A 284 -20.07 -8.04 -22.95
N SER A 285 -19.84 -6.76 -23.22
CA SER A 285 -20.81 -5.88 -23.88
C SER A 285 -21.24 -6.42 -25.24
N TYR A 286 -20.29 -6.90 -26.06
CA TYR A 286 -20.59 -7.56 -27.33
C TYR A 286 -21.47 -8.82 -27.15
N ARG A 287 -21.29 -9.54 -26.05
CA ARG A 287 -22.10 -10.71 -25.68
C ARG A 287 -23.44 -10.34 -25.01
N GLY A 288 -23.74 -9.06 -24.82
CA GLY A 288 -24.91 -8.58 -24.09
C GLY A 288 -24.91 -8.97 -22.60
N LYS A 289 -23.74 -9.34 -22.04
CA LYS A 289 -23.57 -9.72 -20.64
C LYS A 289 -23.09 -8.52 -19.82
N ALA A 290 -23.60 -8.39 -18.60
CA ALA A 290 -23.07 -7.42 -17.66
C ALA A 290 -21.68 -7.89 -17.20
N SER A 291 -20.70 -6.98 -17.26
CA SER A 291 -19.36 -7.23 -16.74
C SER A 291 -19.22 -6.69 -15.33
N PRO A 292 -18.46 -7.38 -14.46
CA PRO A 292 -18.06 -6.78 -13.19
C PRO A 292 -17.32 -5.47 -13.48
N VAL A 293 -17.71 -4.42 -12.77
CA VAL A 293 -17.09 -3.09 -12.84
C VAL A 293 -15.67 -3.13 -12.27
N ARG A 294 -15.42 -4.02 -11.30
CA ARG A 294 -14.15 -4.21 -10.62
C ARG A 294 -13.91 -5.69 -10.34
N PHE A 295 -12.65 -6.12 -10.48
CA PHE A 295 -12.22 -7.44 -10.06
C PHE A 295 -11.58 -7.37 -8.66
N GLU A 296 -11.75 -8.42 -7.86
CA GLU A 296 -11.27 -8.48 -6.47
C GLU A 296 -9.74 -8.36 -6.36
N SER A 297 -9.02 -8.90 -7.35
CA SER A 297 -7.56 -8.90 -7.39
C SER A 297 -7.04 -8.89 -8.83
N PRO A 298 -5.76 -8.49 -9.04
CA PRO A 298 -5.10 -8.61 -10.35
C PRO A 298 -5.07 -10.04 -10.88
N ALA A 299 -4.93 -11.04 -9.99
CA ALA A 299 -4.98 -12.46 -10.36
C ALA A 299 -6.37 -12.88 -10.87
N ALA A 300 -7.45 -12.40 -10.22
CA ALA A 300 -8.82 -12.67 -10.67
C ALA A 300 -9.10 -12.02 -12.04
N LEU A 301 -8.61 -10.80 -12.27
CA LEU A 301 -8.68 -10.11 -13.56
C LEU A 301 -7.98 -10.92 -14.67
N LEU A 302 -6.74 -11.34 -14.43
CA LEU A 302 -5.98 -12.13 -15.39
C LEU A 302 -6.67 -13.47 -15.68
N LYS A 303 -7.17 -14.16 -14.66
CA LYS A 303 -7.90 -15.43 -14.81
C LYS A 303 -9.16 -15.25 -15.66
N ALA A 304 -9.91 -14.17 -15.45
CA ALA A 304 -11.08 -13.84 -16.25
C ALA A 304 -10.70 -13.59 -17.72
N PHE A 305 -9.58 -12.91 -17.97
CA PHE A 305 -9.05 -12.69 -19.30
C PHE A 305 -8.63 -13.99 -20.00
N GLN A 306 -7.87 -14.86 -19.32
CA GLN A 306 -7.48 -16.17 -19.82
C GLN A 306 -8.70 -17.07 -20.10
N GLN A 307 -9.78 -16.94 -19.32
CA GLN A 307 -11.04 -17.63 -19.62
C GLN A 307 -11.69 -17.08 -20.90
N ALA A 308 -11.71 -15.77 -21.10
CA ALA A 308 -12.21 -15.17 -22.33
C ALA A 308 -11.43 -15.62 -23.57
N GLU A 309 -10.10 -15.77 -23.47
CA GLU A 309 -9.26 -16.34 -24.51
C GLU A 309 -9.62 -17.78 -24.85
N ARG A 310 -9.80 -18.63 -23.83
CA ARG A 310 -10.21 -20.03 -24.02
C ARG A 310 -11.60 -20.14 -24.63
N ASP A 311 -12.56 -19.34 -24.18
CA ASP A 311 -13.91 -19.29 -24.75
C ASP A 311 -13.86 -18.89 -26.23
N TRP A 312 -13.01 -17.92 -26.58
CA TRP A 312 -12.84 -17.49 -27.97
C TRP A 312 -12.16 -18.55 -28.82
N ALA A 313 -11.14 -19.23 -28.30
CA ALA A 313 -10.49 -20.31 -29.02
C ALA A 313 -11.47 -21.47 -29.34
N ALA A 314 -12.42 -21.73 -28.43
CA ALA A 314 -13.43 -22.77 -28.60
C ALA A 314 -14.53 -22.41 -29.61
N ASP A 315 -15.06 -21.18 -29.55
CA ASP A 315 -16.31 -20.82 -30.26
C ASP A 315 -16.16 -19.62 -31.22
N ARG A 316 -15.06 -18.86 -31.12
CA ARG A 316 -14.81 -17.61 -31.87
C ARG A 316 -16.02 -16.67 -31.86
N SER A 317 -16.74 -16.61 -30.74
CA SER A 317 -18.02 -15.91 -30.57
C SER A 317 -18.00 -14.38 -30.79
N TYR A 318 -16.84 -13.81 -31.14
CA TYR A 318 -16.65 -12.40 -31.43
C TYR A 318 -15.46 -12.20 -32.38
N PRO A 319 -15.43 -11.09 -33.15
CA PRO A 319 -14.53 -10.96 -34.31
C PRO A 319 -13.04 -10.76 -33.97
N TYR A 320 -12.70 -10.38 -32.73
CA TYR A 320 -11.32 -10.05 -32.33
C TYR A 320 -10.81 -11.01 -31.26
N HIS A 321 -9.57 -11.50 -31.40
CA HIS A 321 -8.92 -12.25 -30.32
C HIS A 321 -8.74 -11.35 -29.08
N PRO A 322 -9.04 -11.81 -27.83
CA PRO A 322 -8.92 -10.97 -26.63
C PRO A 322 -7.55 -10.36 -26.45
N ARG A 323 -6.48 -11.15 -26.62
CA ARG A 323 -5.09 -10.68 -26.62
C ARG A 323 -4.81 -9.53 -27.57
N LEU A 324 -5.35 -9.61 -28.78
CA LEU A 324 -5.15 -8.56 -29.79
C LEU A 324 -5.88 -7.29 -29.37
N LEU A 325 -7.12 -7.40 -28.86
CA LEU A 325 -7.89 -6.27 -28.35
C LEU A 325 -7.17 -5.58 -27.18
N TYR A 326 -6.69 -6.37 -26.22
CA TYR A 326 -5.88 -5.91 -25.09
C TYR A 326 -4.61 -5.19 -25.55
N ALA A 327 -3.82 -5.82 -26.42
CA ALA A 327 -2.55 -5.27 -26.86
C ALA A 327 -2.73 -3.99 -27.68
N ALA A 328 -3.71 -3.98 -28.59
CA ALA A 328 -4.11 -2.79 -29.35
C ALA A 328 -4.48 -1.65 -28.41
N HIS A 329 -5.32 -1.95 -27.42
CA HIS A 329 -5.82 -0.96 -26.47
C HIS A 329 -4.66 -0.35 -25.67
N LEU A 330 -3.82 -1.21 -25.08
CA LEU A 330 -2.68 -0.78 -24.28
C LEU A 330 -1.70 0.09 -25.08
N ALA A 331 -1.31 -0.34 -26.27
CA ALA A 331 -0.40 0.41 -27.13
C ALA A 331 -0.97 1.79 -27.49
N ARG A 332 -2.28 1.86 -27.75
CA ARG A 332 -2.97 3.13 -28.01
C ARG A 332 -2.99 4.02 -26.78
N THR A 333 -3.39 3.51 -25.62
CA THR A 333 -3.42 4.31 -24.39
C THR A 333 -2.03 4.85 -24.01
N ASP A 334 -0.97 4.07 -24.21
CA ASP A 334 0.41 4.46 -23.93
C ASP A 334 1.02 5.37 -25.00
N GLY A 335 0.29 5.68 -26.08
CA GLY A 335 0.80 6.54 -27.15
C GLY A 335 1.92 5.89 -27.97
N ILE A 336 2.04 4.56 -27.94
CA ILE A 336 3.10 3.84 -28.64
C ILE A 336 2.68 3.60 -30.08
N GLU A 337 3.36 4.29 -30.99
CA GLU A 337 3.31 4.00 -32.41
C GLU A 337 4.18 2.78 -32.72
N LEU A 338 3.58 1.59 -32.65
CA LEU A 338 4.26 0.34 -32.98
C LEU A 338 4.52 0.16 -34.50
N MET A 339 4.37 1.22 -35.30
CA MET A 339 4.37 1.14 -36.75
C MET A 339 5.43 2.04 -37.37
N SER A 340 6.39 1.43 -38.07
CA SER A 340 7.15 2.12 -39.11
C SER A 340 6.31 2.19 -40.40
N PRO A 341 6.27 3.31 -41.11
CA PRO A 341 5.65 3.39 -42.43
C PRO A 341 6.25 2.31 -43.34
N GLY A 342 5.44 1.37 -43.83
CA GLY A 342 5.85 0.32 -44.78
C GLY A 342 5.90 -1.12 -44.27
N SER A 343 5.68 -1.41 -42.98
CA SER A 343 5.56 -2.80 -42.51
C SER A 343 4.28 -3.46 -43.02
N ASP A 344 4.32 -4.76 -43.35
CA ASP A 344 3.12 -5.51 -43.73
C ASP A 344 2.15 -5.69 -42.54
N GLN A 345 0.88 -6.00 -42.82
CA GLN A 345 -0.15 -6.10 -41.79
C GLN A 345 0.14 -7.20 -40.75
N ARG A 346 0.79 -8.30 -41.17
CA ARG A 346 1.08 -9.42 -40.28
C ARG A 346 2.17 -9.06 -39.27
N SER A 347 3.26 -8.46 -39.72
CA SER A 347 4.34 -7.96 -38.88
C SER A 347 3.84 -6.93 -37.87
N ARG A 348 2.85 -6.11 -38.24
CA ARG A 348 2.18 -5.19 -37.31
C ARG A 348 1.41 -5.91 -36.21
N LEU A 349 0.67 -6.95 -36.55
CA LEU A 349 -0.07 -7.76 -35.58
C LEU A 349 0.88 -8.51 -34.65
N ASP A 350 1.95 -9.08 -35.20
CA ASP A 350 2.97 -9.81 -34.44
C ASP A 350 3.70 -8.88 -33.47
N ALA A 351 4.12 -7.69 -33.91
CA ALA A 351 4.74 -6.68 -33.05
C ALA A 351 3.80 -6.22 -31.92
N LEU A 352 2.51 -6.07 -32.22
CA LEU A 352 1.50 -5.68 -31.25
C LEU A 352 1.27 -6.77 -30.19
N ILE A 353 1.12 -8.02 -30.61
CA ILE A 353 0.98 -9.15 -29.69
C ILE A 353 2.24 -9.33 -28.84
N ALA A 354 3.42 -9.21 -29.44
CA ALA A 354 4.69 -9.27 -28.72
C ALA A 354 4.77 -8.17 -27.65
N TYR A 355 4.41 -6.94 -28.00
CA TYR A 355 4.30 -5.84 -27.04
C TYR A 355 3.31 -6.20 -25.91
N GLY A 356 2.08 -6.61 -26.21
CA GLY A 356 1.11 -7.00 -25.19
C GLY A 356 1.62 -8.13 -24.26
N ASN A 357 2.24 -9.17 -24.82
CA ASN A 357 2.80 -10.28 -24.06
C ASN A 357 3.92 -9.82 -23.12
N GLU A 358 4.79 -8.94 -23.59
CA GLU A 358 5.86 -8.37 -22.77
C GLU A 358 5.28 -7.58 -21.57
N ARG A 359 4.24 -6.77 -21.81
CA ARG A 359 3.56 -6.01 -20.74
C ARG A 359 2.90 -6.94 -19.72
N LEU A 360 2.27 -8.02 -20.17
CA LEU A 360 1.70 -9.04 -19.28
C LEU A 360 2.79 -9.75 -18.47
N LEU A 361 3.91 -10.11 -19.09
CA LEU A 361 5.02 -10.76 -18.41
C LEU A 361 5.63 -9.86 -17.34
N ALA A 362 5.80 -8.57 -17.61
CA ALA A 362 6.37 -7.61 -16.67
C ALA A 362 5.52 -7.37 -15.40
N VAL A 363 4.20 -7.53 -15.51
CA VAL A 363 3.24 -7.27 -14.41
C VAL A 363 2.81 -8.55 -13.71
N PHE A 364 2.52 -9.61 -14.47
CA PHE A 364 1.94 -10.85 -13.95
C PHE A 364 2.91 -12.04 -13.98
N GLY A 365 4.05 -11.92 -14.64
CA GLY A 365 5.07 -12.97 -14.65
C GLY A 365 5.82 -13.06 -13.33
N ALA A 366 6.30 -14.26 -13.01
CA ALA A 366 7.19 -14.47 -11.88
C ALA A 366 8.62 -14.04 -12.24
N ALA A 367 9.27 -13.30 -11.34
CA ALA A 367 10.69 -13.01 -11.48
C ALA A 367 11.49 -14.32 -11.51
N PRO A 368 12.54 -14.45 -12.34
CA PRO A 368 13.40 -15.61 -12.34
C PRO A 368 14.06 -15.75 -10.97
N ARG A 369 14.04 -16.97 -10.42
CA ARG A 369 14.62 -17.30 -9.12
C ARG A 369 15.43 -18.58 -9.25
N PHE A 370 16.61 -18.60 -8.64
CA PHE A 370 17.41 -19.82 -8.58
C PHE A 370 16.91 -20.73 -7.46
N ALA A 371 16.24 -21.81 -7.82
CA ALA A 371 15.81 -22.84 -6.88
C ALA A 371 16.89 -23.91 -6.73
N ARG A 372 17.72 -23.82 -5.66
CA ARG A 372 18.83 -24.75 -5.39
C ARG A 372 18.44 -26.23 -5.48
N HIS A 373 17.26 -26.61 -4.98
CA HIS A 373 16.80 -28.01 -5.00
C HIS A 373 16.47 -28.48 -6.41
N GLU A 374 15.83 -27.63 -7.21
CA GLU A 374 15.51 -27.95 -8.61
C GLU A 374 16.80 -28.05 -9.44
N ALA A 375 17.75 -27.14 -9.22
CA ALA A 375 19.07 -27.19 -9.84
C ALA A 375 19.84 -28.46 -9.45
N ALA A 376 19.80 -28.86 -8.17
CA ALA A 376 20.40 -30.12 -7.72
C ALA A 376 19.76 -31.34 -8.40
N ALA A 377 18.42 -31.37 -8.48
CA ALA A 377 17.71 -32.43 -9.19
C ALA A 377 18.09 -32.48 -10.68
N GLU A 378 18.15 -31.33 -11.36
CA GLU A 378 18.56 -31.25 -12.76
C GLU A 378 20.01 -31.69 -12.99
N ILE A 379 20.93 -31.30 -12.10
CA ILE A 379 22.33 -31.75 -12.13
C ILE A 379 22.40 -33.28 -11.97
N LEU A 380 21.68 -33.84 -11.00
CA LEU A 380 21.67 -35.29 -10.76
C LEU A 380 21.09 -36.06 -11.97
N ARG A 381 20.03 -35.55 -12.61
CA ARG A 381 19.50 -36.09 -13.88
C ARG A 381 20.52 -36.00 -15.01
N GLY A 382 21.23 -34.89 -15.11
CA GLY A 382 22.31 -34.69 -16.08
C GLY A 382 23.46 -35.70 -15.93
N HIS A 383 23.62 -36.26 -14.73
CA HIS A 383 24.55 -37.34 -14.43
C HIS A 383 23.93 -38.75 -14.50
N GLY A 384 22.73 -38.87 -15.06
CA GLY A 384 22.11 -40.16 -15.40
C GLY A 384 21.24 -40.78 -14.30
N LEU A 385 20.95 -40.08 -13.21
CA LEU A 385 19.99 -40.56 -12.21
C LEU A 385 18.55 -40.38 -12.72
N THR A 386 17.73 -41.40 -12.51
CA THR A 386 16.28 -41.32 -12.72
C THR A 386 15.59 -40.60 -11.56
N ASP A 387 14.39 -40.06 -11.78
CA ASP A 387 13.61 -39.41 -10.71
C ASP A 387 13.38 -40.36 -9.52
N ASP A 388 13.20 -41.66 -9.77
CA ASP A 388 13.05 -42.67 -8.70
C ASP A 388 14.33 -42.83 -7.86
N GLU A 389 15.51 -42.78 -8.47
CA GLU A 389 16.79 -42.84 -7.76
C GLU A 389 17.11 -41.54 -7.03
N ILE A 390 16.66 -40.40 -7.55
CA ILE A 390 16.81 -39.08 -6.91
C ILE A 390 15.95 -39.01 -5.64
N ASP A 391 14.70 -39.45 -5.73
CA ASP A 391 13.72 -39.45 -4.63
C ASP A 391 13.95 -40.59 -3.60
N GLU A 392 14.90 -41.50 -3.84
CA GLU A 392 15.21 -42.61 -2.93
C GLU A 392 15.85 -42.09 -1.63
N SER A 393 15.09 -42.15 -0.54
CA SER A 393 15.60 -41.81 0.79
C SER A 393 16.60 -42.85 1.29
N ARG A 394 17.74 -42.40 1.82
CA ARG A 394 18.80 -43.26 2.32
C ARG A 394 19.60 -42.61 3.44
N ASN A 395 20.28 -43.46 4.22
CA ASN A 395 21.34 -42.99 5.10
C ASN A 395 22.60 -42.72 4.26
N TYR A 396 23.21 -41.57 4.44
CA TYR A 396 24.49 -41.22 3.82
C TYR A 396 25.48 -40.69 4.86
N VAL A 397 26.77 -40.88 4.56
CA VAL A 397 27.87 -40.47 5.43
C VAL A 397 28.76 -39.50 4.65
N ILE A 398 29.04 -38.34 5.25
CA ILE A 398 29.97 -37.36 4.75
C ILE A 398 31.22 -37.42 5.63
N ALA A 399 32.32 -37.91 5.07
CA ALA A 399 33.60 -37.96 5.75
C ALA A 399 34.25 -36.56 5.76
N GLY A 400 34.65 -36.09 6.94
CA GLY A 400 35.47 -34.89 7.09
C GLY A 400 36.90 -35.13 6.67
N ASP A 401 37.64 -34.02 6.49
CA ASP A 401 39.08 -34.07 6.22
C ASP A 401 39.86 -34.58 7.46
N ASN A 402 39.27 -34.41 8.65
CA ASN A 402 39.67 -35.14 9.84
C ASN A 402 38.92 -36.49 9.84
N PRO A 403 39.62 -37.64 9.83
CA PRO A 403 38.98 -38.96 9.83
C PRO A 403 38.05 -39.21 11.04
N ASN A 404 38.16 -38.39 12.10
CA ASN A 404 37.30 -38.47 13.28
C ASN A 404 36.02 -37.63 13.19
N LEU A 405 35.84 -36.83 12.14
CA LEU A 405 34.64 -36.02 11.92
C LEU A 405 33.84 -36.63 10.77
N THR A 406 32.76 -37.34 11.08
CA THR A 406 31.82 -37.86 10.08
C THR A 406 30.43 -37.33 10.37
N LYS A 407 29.75 -36.76 9.37
CA LYS A 407 28.32 -36.42 9.46
C LYS A 407 27.51 -37.58 8.88
N THR A 408 26.68 -38.21 9.70
CA THR A 408 25.65 -39.15 9.25
C THR A 408 24.31 -38.43 9.16
N ALA A 409 23.63 -38.52 8.03
CA ALA A 409 22.32 -37.92 7.81
C ALA A 409 21.41 -38.89 7.03
N TYR A 410 20.12 -38.61 7.07
CA TYR A 410 19.08 -39.35 6.36
C TYR A 410 18.30 -38.37 5.49
N GLY A 411 18.20 -38.67 4.21
CA GLY A 411 17.56 -37.80 3.21
C GLY A 411 17.58 -38.45 1.83
N ASP A 412 17.05 -37.76 0.84
CA ASP A 412 17.12 -38.18 -0.56
C ASP A 412 18.47 -37.80 -1.21
N ARG A 413 18.64 -38.04 -2.52
CA ARG A 413 19.89 -37.69 -3.22
C ARG A 413 20.08 -36.17 -3.35
N ILE A 414 19.01 -35.39 -3.35
CA ILE A 414 19.08 -33.93 -3.37
C ILE A 414 19.60 -33.43 -2.02
N ASP A 415 19.09 -33.97 -0.92
CA ASP A 415 19.55 -33.65 0.44
C ASP A 415 21.05 -33.96 0.58
N GLU A 416 21.48 -35.16 0.15
CA GLU A 416 22.90 -35.52 0.17
C GLU A 416 23.75 -34.60 -0.72
N PHE A 417 23.26 -34.27 -1.92
CA PHE A 417 23.95 -33.37 -2.83
C PHE A 417 24.17 -32.00 -2.19
N LEU A 418 23.12 -31.41 -1.61
CA LEU A 418 23.17 -30.08 -0.99
C LEU A 418 24.00 -30.09 0.29
N ASP A 419 23.87 -31.11 1.13
CA ASP A 419 24.71 -31.28 2.32
C ASP A 419 26.20 -31.35 1.96
N ARG A 420 26.54 -32.07 0.88
CA ARG A 420 27.92 -32.17 0.39
C ARG A 420 28.40 -30.88 -0.28
N ALA A 421 27.53 -30.15 -0.98
CA ALA A 421 27.86 -28.82 -1.50
C ALA A 421 28.20 -27.84 -0.36
N ASP A 422 27.46 -27.97 0.74
CA ASP A 422 27.61 -27.18 1.95
C ASP A 422 28.78 -27.62 2.86
N TRP A 423 29.39 -28.78 2.60
CA TRP A 423 30.48 -29.33 3.41
C TRP A 423 31.84 -28.69 3.10
N SER A 424 32.52 -28.09 4.09
CA SER A 424 33.79 -27.37 3.88
C SER A 424 34.99 -28.27 3.55
N GLY A 425 34.94 -29.56 3.89
CA GLY A 425 36.06 -30.49 3.67
C GLY A 425 36.24 -30.96 2.22
N LEU A 426 37.49 -31.13 1.79
CA LEU A 426 37.88 -31.59 0.45
C LEU A 426 37.44 -33.03 0.15
N VAL A 427 37.43 -33.91 1.15
CA VAL A 427 37.06 -35.32 0.97
C VAL A 427 35.54 -35.51 0.98
N GLY A 428 34.85 -34.85 1.93
CA GLY A 428 33.40 -34.97 2.10
C GLY A 428 32.57 -34.28 1.03
N SER A 429 33.13 -33.28 0.36
CA SER A 429 32.48 -32.53 -0.72
C SER A 429 32.32 -33.31 -2.03
N ARG A 430 32.80 -34.56 -2.12
CA ARG A 430 32.60 -35.40 -3.31
C ARG A 430 31.42 -36.36 -3.12
N MET A 431 30.58 -36.49 -4.12
CA MET A 431 29.44 -37.40 -4.15
C MET A 431 29.67 -38.48 -5.21
N ARG A 432 29.53 -39.75 -4.82
CA ARG A 432 29.60 -40.87 -5.75
C ARG A 432 28.19 -41.26 -6.17
N LEU A 433 27.91 -41.15 -7.46
CA LEU A 433 26.61 -41.44 -8.04
C LEU A 433 26.53 -42.91 -8.48
N ALA A 434 27.55 -43.36 -9.20
CA ALA A 434 27.75 -44.74 -9.66
C ALA A 434 29.19 -45.22 -9.42
N ALA A 435 29.53 -46.44 -9.85
CA ALA A 435 30.87 -47.01 -9.64
C ALA A 435 31.99 -46.16 -10.28
N ASP A 436 31.69 -45.44 -11.34
CA ASP A 436 32.61 -44.67 -12.17
C ASP A 436 32.30 -43.16 -12.19
N VAL A 437 31.13 -42.74 -11.72
CA VAL A 437 30.71 -41.33 -11.71
C VAL A 437 30.86 -40.72 -10.31
N GLN A 438 31.83 -39.81 -10.18
CA GLN A 438 32.04 -38.97 -9.02
C GLN A 438 31.88 -37.50 -9.41
N ILE A 439 31.10 -36.76 -8.65
CA ILE A 439 30.87 -35.33 -8.85
C ILE A 439 31.29 -34.55 -7.61
N VAL A 440 31.50 -33.25 -7.78
CA VAL A 440 31.68 -32.30 -6.69
C VAL A 440 30.43 -31.41 -6.66
N PRO A 441 29.41 -31.71 -5.82
CA PRO A 441 28.16 -30.95 -5.79
C PRO A 441 28.32 -29.44 -5.71
N ARG A 442 29.32 -28.97 -4.95
CA ARG A 442 29.65 -27.54 -4.86
C ARG A 442 29.98 -26.93 -6.21
N ASP A 443 30.84 -27.57 -6.99
CA ASP A 443 31.32 -27.02 -8.27
C ASP A 443 30.23 -27.10 -9.35
N GLU A 444 29.38 -28.13 -9.31
CA GLU A 444 28.22 -28.24 -10.20
C GLU A 444 27.17 -27.16 -9.87
N LEU A 445 26.89 -26.94 -8.58
CA LEU A 445 25.94 -25.93 -8.13
C LEU A 445 26.46 -24.51 -8.38
N GLN A 446 27.75 -24.25 -8.15
CA GLN A 446 28.44 -23.02 -8.55
C GLN A 446 28.23 -22.72 -10.04
N ARG A 447 28.48 -23.71 -10.91
CA ARG A 447 28.29 -23.56 -12.37
C ARG A 447 26.83 -23.34 -12.75
N ALA A 448 25.88 -23.91 -12.01
CA ALA A 448 24.46 -23.67 -12.25
C ALA A 448 24.04 -22.25 -11.82
N GLU A 449 24.54 -21.76 -10.69
CA GLU A 449 24.31 -20.40 -10.20
C GLU A 449 24.94 -19.35 -11.13
N GLU A 450 26.17 -19.59 -11.61
CA GLU A 450 26.84 -18.74 -12.59
C GLU A 450 26.06 -18.67 -13.91
N ARG A 451 25.65 -19.83 -14.47
CA ARG A 451 24.82 -19.88 -15.68
C ARG A 451 23.49 -19.15 -15.49
N PHE A 452 22.84 -19.33 -14.34
CA PHE A 452 21.62 -18.60 -14.00
C PHE A 452 21.88 -17.09 -13.98
N ASN A 453 22.93 -16.64 -13.29
CA ASN A 453 23.30 -15.23 -13.18
C ASN A 453 23.67 -14.59 -14.52
N GLU A 454 24.35 -15.33 -15.40
CA GLU A 454 24.66 -14.91 -16.77
C GLU A 454 23.37 -14.80 -17.62
N GLY A 455 22.44 -15.73 -17.45
CA GLY A 455 21.15 -15.75 -18.15
C GLY A 455 20.20 -14.62 -17.76
N LEU A 456 20.32 -14.05 -16.56
CA LEU A 456 19.43 -12.98 -16.05
C LEU A 456 19.39 -11.75 -16.95
N ALA A 457 20.49 -11.39 -17.63
CA ALA A 457 20.54 -10.23 -18.50
C ALA A 457 19.71 -10.41 -19.79
N THR A 458 19.48 -11.66 -20.19
CA THR A 458 18.69 -12.03 -21.38
C THR A 458 17.34 -12.62 -21.03
N ASP A 459 17.03 -12.79 -19.75
CA ASP A 459 15.77 -13.33 -19.28
C ASP A 459 14.60 -12.46 -19.73
N ALA A 460 13.58 -13.09 -20.32
CA ALA A 460 12.45 -12.39 -20.92
C ALA A 460 11.68 -11.54 -19.90
N TRP A 461 11.55 -12.02 -18.66
CA TRP A 461 10.89 -11.26 -17.59
C TRP A 461 11.74 -10.06 -17.16
N VAL A 462 13.06 -10.22 -17.02
CA VAL A 462 13.96 -9.12 -16.65
C VAL A 462 13.93 -8.02 -17.71
N VAL A 463 14.00 -8.38 -18.99
CA VAL A 463 13.91 -7.42 -20.10
C VAL A 463 12.55 -6.72 -20.11
N ALA A 464 11.46 -7.48 -19.98
CA ALA A 464 10.10 -6.92 -19.94
C ALA A 464 9.92 -5.95 -18.77
N ARG A 465 10.39 -6.31 -17.58
CA ARG A 465 10.32 -5.49 -16.37
C ARG A 465 11.20 -4.24 -16.48
N ALA A 466 12.35 -4.34 -17.12
CA ALA A 466 13.20 -3.18 -17.39
C ALA A 466 12.50 -2.19 -18.33
N ARG A 467 11.85 -2.66 -19.40
CA ARG A 467 11.05 -1.78 -20.28
C ARG A 467 9.87 -1.15 -19.54
N GLU A 468 9.14 -1.90 -18.72
CA GLU A 468 8.10 -1.36 -17.81
C GLU A 468 8.64 -0.22 -16.95
N ASN A 469 9.75 -0.42 -16.24
CA ASN A 469 10.29 0.60 -15.36
C ASN A 469 10.72 1.86 -16.13
N LEU A 470 11.24 1.72 -17.35
CA LEU A 470 11.59 2.87 -18.21
C LEU A 470 10.34 3.60 -18.67
N TRP A 471 9.33 2.88 -19.14
CA TRP A 471 8.06 3.47 -19.53
C TRP A 471 7.38 4.15 -18.34
N ALA A 472 7.39 3.57 -17.13
CA ALA A 472 6.82 4.20 -15.93
C ALA A 472 7.54 5.50 -15.53
N LYS A 473 8.78 5.69 -15.96
CA LYS A 473 9.56 6.94 -15.80
C LYS A 473 9.39 7.91 -16.98
N ASP A 474 8.46 7.62 -17.91
CA ASP A 474 8.29 8.33 -19.19
C ASP A 474 9.58 8.39 -20.05
N LEU A 475 10.47 7.42 -19.87
CA LEU A 475 11.68 7.27 -20.66
C LEU A 475 11.44 6.32 -21.84
N ARG A 476 11.91 6.70 -23.03
CA ARG A 476 11.93 5.78 -24.17
C ARG A 476 12.96 4.67 -23.91
N PRO A 477 12.62 3.38 -24.14
CA PRO A 477 13.53 2.27 -23.92
C PRO A 477 14.59 2.20 -25.03
N THR A 478 15.58 3.10 -24.98
CA THR A 478 16.76 3.01 -25.84
C THR A 478 17.59 1.78 -25.45
N ALA A 479 18.37 1.23 -26.39
CA ALA A 479 19.19 0.05 -26.10
C ALA A 479 20.13 0.26 -24.90
N GLN A 480 20.68 1.46 -24.73
CA GLN A 480 21.51 1.81 -23.58
C GLN A 480 20.71 1.87 -22.28
N ALA A 481 19.61 2.63 -22.23
CA ALA A 481 18.80 2.76 -21.02
C ALA A 481 18.20 1.42 -20.59
N LEU A 482 17.79 0.60 -21.57
CA LEU A 482 17.34 -0.76 -21.35
C LEU A 482 18.45 -1.64 -20.77
N GLY A 483 19.66 -1.61 -21.35
CA GLY A 483 20.80 -2.38 -20.84
C GLY A 483 21.26 -1.95 -19.44
N GLU A 484 21.15 -0.67 -19.09
CA GLU A 484 21.40 -0.17 -17.73
C GLU A 484 20.35 -0.67 -16.74
N GLU A 485 19.07 -0.56 -17.09
CA GLU A 485 17.97 -1.00 -16.23
C GLU A 485 17.92 -2.52 -16.08
N VAL A 486 18.19 -3.29 -17.15
CA VAL A 486 18.32 -4.76 -17.11
C VAL A 486 19.44 -5.16 -16.15
N ARG A 487 20.64 -4.57 -16.25
CA ARG A 487 21.74 -4.86 -15.32
C ARG A 487 21.36 -4.55 -13.88
N ARG A 488 20.67 -3.43 -13.64
CA ARG A 488 20.19 -3.04 -12.31
C ARG A 488 19.24 -4.10 -11.74
N ILE A 489 18.23 -4.54 -12.50
CA ILE A 489 17.27 -5.57 -12.05
C ILE A 489 17.98 -6.92 -11.87
N ALA A 490 18.77 -7.36 -12.85
CA ALA A 490 19.52 -8.61 -12.80
C ALA A 490 20.42 -8.68 -11.56
N SER A 491 21.13 -7.60 -11.23
CA SER A 491 21.99 -7.57 -10.03
C SER A 491 21.24 -7.82 -8.72
N GLY A 492 19.97 -7.41 -8.63
CA GLY A 492 19.12 -7.69 -7.48
C GLY A 492 18.56 -9.12 -7.43
N LEU A 493 18.60 -9.85 -8.54
CA LEU A 493 18.08 -11.22 -8.67
C LEU A 493 19.19 -12.28 -8.69
N GLN A 494 20.46 -11.87 -8.68
CA GLN A 494 21.59 -12.79 -8.72
C GLN A 494 21.54 -13.79 -7.56
N ALA A 495 21.67 -15.07 -7.89
CA ALA A 495 21.90 -16.13 -6.93
C ALA A 495 23.27 -15.93 -6.29
N LYS A 496 23.32 -16.04 -4.95
CA LYS A 496 24.60 -16.06 -4.22
C LYS A 496 25.35 -17.33 -4.57
N THR A 497 26.52 -17.18 -5.17
CA THR A 497 27.36 -18.29 -5.60
C THR A 497 27.86 -19.15 -4.43
N GLU A 498 28.06 -20.44 -4.64
CA GLU A 498 28.68 -21.35 -3.67
C GLU A 498 30.07 -20.88 -3.21
N SER A 499 30.86 -20.25 -4.09
CA SER A 499 32.13 -19.62 -3.75
C SER A 499 31.96 -18.48 -2.76
N HIS A 500 30.92 -17.64 -2.93
CA HIS A 500 30.57 -16.59 -1.98
C HIS A 500 30.11 -17.20 -0.64
N ARG A 501 29.26 -18.24 -0.66
CA ARG A 501 28.82 -18.94 0.56
C ARG A 501 29.98 -19.62 1.29
N ALA A 502 30.87 -20.27 0.55
CA ALA A 502 32.07 -20.90 1.08
C ALA A 502 33.04 -19.87 1.65
N TRP A 503 33.17 -18.69 1.02
CA TRP A 503 33.96 -17.59 1.56
C TRP A 503 33.35 -17.01 2.84
N VAL A 504 32.02 -16.81 2.91
CA VAL A 504 31.34 -16.35 4.14
C VAL A 504 31.55 -17.36 5.29
N ARG A 505 31.38 -18.66 5.01
CA ARG A 505 31.68 -19.74 5.98
C ARG A 505 33.17 -19.85 6.31
N GLY A 506 34.04 -19.60 5.34
CA GLY A 506 35.48 -19.56 5.51
C GLY A 506 35.91 -18.38 6.37
N ALA A 507 35.25 -17.23 6.23
CA ALA A 507 35.43 -16.06 7.08
C ALA A 507 34.97 -16.35 8.52
N GLU A 508 33.84 -17.05 8.69
CA GLU A 508 33.44 -17.60 10.00
C GLU A 508 34.50 -18.56 10.57
N THR A 509 35.09 -19.41 9.73
CA THR A 509 36.18 -20.32 10.12
C THR A 509 37.47 -19.56 10.47
N TRP A 510 37.76 -18.44 9.82
CA TRP A 510 38.89 -17.57 10.15
C TRP A 510 38.67 -16.79 11.44
N ILE A 511 37.45 -16.32 11.69
CA ILE A 511 37.03 -15.80 13.00
C ILE A 511 37.24 -16.88 14.08
N ASN A 512 36.99 -18.15 13.74
CA ASN A 512 37.27 -19.30 14.59
C ASN A 512 38.76 -19.60 14.84
N MET A 513 39.67 -19.01 14.04
CA MET A 513 41.11 -19.17 14.20
C MET A 513 41.78 -18.00 14.93
N VAL A 514 41.03 -16.95 15.28
CA VAL A 514 41.55 -15.88 16.14
C VAL A 514 41.67 -16.42 17.56
N PRO A 515 42.87 -16.40 18.18
CA PRO A 515 43.06 -16.92 19.53
C PRO A 515 42.08 -16.29 20.52
N VAL A 516 41.54 -17.09 21.43
CA VAL A 516 40.50 -16.70 22.41
C VAL A 516 39.12 -16.40 21.80
N ALA A 517 39.02 -15.55 20.77
CA ALA A 517 37.74 -15.17 20.17
C ALA A 517 37.07 -16.33 19.40
N GLY A 518 37.85 -17.09 18.64
CA GLY A 518 37.37 -18.24 17.87
C GLY A 518 36.98 -19.45 18.72
N PRO A 519 37.76 -19.81 19.76
CA PRO A 519 37.35 -20.81 20.73
C PRO A 519 36.09 -20.41 21.51
N ILE A 520 35.96 -19.14 21.96
CA ILE A 520 34.74 -18.64 22.62
C ILE A 520 33.54 -18.73 21.68
N TYR A 521 33.69 -18.33 20.42
CA TYR A 521 32.64 -18.48 19.42
C TYR A 521 32.27 -19.95 19.21
N ASN A 522 33.21 -20.89 19.11
CA ASN A 522 32.89 -22.31 18.95
C ASN A 522 32.26 -22.96 20.20
N ILE A 523 32.62 -22.50 21.40
CA ILE A 523 31.94 -22.88 22.64
C ILE A 523 30.50 -22.39 22.60
N GLU A 524 30.30 -21.12 22.25
CA GLU A 524 28.98 -20.48 22.17
C GLU A 524 28.11 -21.16 21.10
N GLU A 525 28.64 -21.37 19.90
CA GLU A 525 27.95 -21.96 18.76
C GLU A 525 27.66 -23.47 18.99
N GLY A 526 28.60 -24.19 19.62
CA GLY A 526 28.41 -25.59 20.01
C GLY A 526 27.35 -25.75 21.11
N VAL A 527 27.30 -24.85 22.09
CA VAL A 527 26.25 -24.82 23.12
C VAL A 527 24.90 -24.41 22.51
N ARG A 528 24.88 -23.43 21.62
CA ARG A 528 23.68 -22.91 20.94
C ARG A 528 23.01 -23.92 20.01
N HIS A 529 23.79 -24.80 19.36
CA HIS A 529 23.28 -25.80 18.42
C HIS A 529 23.29 -27.23 18.96
N HIS A 530 23.56 -27.43 20.25
CA HIS A 530 23.73 -28.75 20.88
C HIS A 530 24.80 -29.63 20.20
N ASP A 531 25.79 -29.03 19.55
CA ASP A 531 26.93 -29.74 18.97
C ASP A 531 28.04 -29.84 20.02
N ALA A 532 27.94 -30.89 20.84
CA ALA A 532 28.87 -31.15 21.93
C ALA A 532 30.31 -31.31 21.44
N ALA A 533 30.52 -31.80 20.21
CA ALA A 533 31.84 -31.91 19.62
C ALA A 533 32.42 -30.52 19.35
N ARG A 534 31.63 -29.62 18.76
CA ARG A 534 32.04 -28.23 18.49
C ARG A 534 32.31 -27.44 19.77
N ALA A 535 31.48 -27.60 20.80
CA ALA A 535 31.70 -26.99 22.11
C ALA A 535 32.98 -27.54 22.77
N ALA A 536 33.19 -28.85 22.73
CA ALA A 536 34.38 -29.49 23.29
C ALA A 536 35.66 -29.06 22.55
N PHE A 537 35.62 -28.92 21.22
CA PHE A 537 36.74 -28.36 20.45
C PHE A 537 37.02 -26.91 20.85
N GLY A 538 35.98 -26.09 21.02
CA GLY A 538 36.13 -24.72 21.52
C GLY A 538 36.79 -24.66 22.91
N VAL A 539 36.40 -25.53 23.85
CA VAL A 539 37.04 -25.60 25.18
C VAL A 539 38.50 -26.07 25.09
N LEU A 540 38.80 -27.06 24.24
CA LEU A 540 40.15 -27.58 24.03
C LEU A 540 41.10 -26.50 23.47
N PHE A 541 40.67 -25.77 22.44
CA PHE A 541 41.47 -24.70 21.84
C PHE A 541 41.58 -23.48 22.75
N LEU A 542 40.54 -23.13 23.53
CA LEU A 542 40.62 -22.08 24.52
C LEU A 542 41.65 -22.41 25.61
N GLY A 543 41.72 -23.68 26.03
CA GLY A 543 42.70 -24.18 26.99
C GLY A 543 44.15 -24.12 26.47
N ILE A 544 44.37 -24.40 25.18
CA ILE A 544 45.69 -24.28 24.53
C ILE A 544 46.08 -22.80 24.41
N ASP A 545 45.16 -21.93 23.98
CA ASP A 545 45.42 -20.49 23.83
C ASP A 545 45.72 -19.80 25.17
N LEU A 546 45.01 -20.17 26.25
CA LEU A 546 45.29 -19.67 27.61
C LEU A 546 46.61 -20.20 28.18
N PHE A 547 47.03 -21.40 27.76
CA PHE A 547 48.31 -21.98 28.18
C PHE A 547 49.49 -21.30 27.48
N ASP A 548 49.38 -21.00 26.19
CA ASP A 548 50.40 -20.24 25.44
C ASP A 548 50.48 -18.78 25.90
N LEU A 549 49.35 -18.14 26.25
CA LEU A 549 49.33 -16.81 26.89
C LEU A 549 49.89 -16.83 28.33
N GLY A 550 49.83 -17.97 29.02
CA GLY A 550 50.26 -18.13 30.40
C GLY A 550 51.73 -18.51 30.59
N MET A 551 52.39 -19.09 29.58
CA MET A 551 53.71 -19.74 29.74
C MET A 551 54.90 -19.12 29.00
N GLY A 552 54.76 -18.01 28.25
CA GLY A 552 55.97 -17.29 27.83
C GLY A 552 55.82 -16.09 26.90
N ALA A 553 56.19 -14.90 27.38
CA ALA A 553 57.33 -14.11 26.86
C ALA A 553 57.35 -12.68 27.46
N GLY A 554 57.96 -12.56 28.65
CA GLY A 554 58.83 -11.42 28.91
C GLY A 554 60.22 -11.77 28.37
N GLY A 555 60.78 -10.94 27.47
CA GLY A 555 62.15 -11.08 26.99
C GLY A 555 62.35 -10.67 25.52
N ASP A 556 62.99 -9.51 25.34
CA ASP A 556 63.71 -9.04 24.16
C ASP A 556 62.96 -8.87 22.82
N ALA A 557 62.50 -7.62 22.65
CA ALA A 557 62.26 -6.99 21.37
C ALA A 557 63.58 -6.70 20.61
N ALA A 558 64.23 -7.73 20.08
CA ALA A 558 65.16 -7.61 18.96
C ALA A 558 65.53 -9.00 18.43
N ALA A 559 65.46 -9.17 17.11
CA ALA A 559 65.92 -10.34 16.36
C ALA A 559 65.03 -11.60 16.41
N LEU A 560 63.95 -11.59 15.60
CA LEU A 560 63.61 -12.73 14.73
C LEU A 560 62.65 -12.29 13.60
N ARG A 561 63.19 -11.48 12.69
CA ARG A 561 62.74 -11.45 11.29
C ARG A 561 63.25 -12.72 10.60
N ARG A 562 62.42 -13.76 10.46
CA ARG A 562 62.46 -14.77 9.37
C ARG A 562 61.05 -15.30 9.13
N THR A 563 60.35 -14.71 8.17
CA THR A 563 59.96 -15.31 6.87
C THR A 563 59.05 -16.54 6.97
N HIS A 564 57.74 -16.31 6.86
CA HIS A 564 56.79 -17.32 6.41
C HIS A 564 56.33 -17.00 4.97
N PRO A 565 56.42 -17.93 4.00
CA PRO A 565 56.39 -17.61 2.57
C PRO A 565 55.00 -17.82 1.95
N VAL A 566 54.01 -16.95 2.18
CA VAL A 566 52.72 -17.03 1.42
C VAL A 566 52.15 -15.66 1.03
N VAL A 567 52.87 -14.55 1.23
CA VAL A 567 52.30 -13.21 0.95
C VAL A 567 52.72 -12.53 -0.38
N PRO A 568 53.67 -13.01 -1.21
CA PRO A 568 53.98 -12.31 -2.47
C PRO A 568 53.39 -12.91 -3.76
N LYS A 569 52.23 -13.60 -3.74
CA LYS A 569 51.59 -14.12 -4.98
C LYS A 569 50.19 -13.59 -5.33
N MET A 570 49.70 -12.55 -4.67
CA MET A 570 48.45 -11.86 -5.06
C MET A 570 48.64 -10.36 -5.30
N ARG A 571 49.70 -9.98 -6.03
CA ARG A 571 49.88 -8.59 -6.49
C ARG A 571 50.29 -8.43 -7.95
N HIS A 572 49.99 -9.42 -8.80
CA HIS A 572 50.39 -9.42 -10.21
C HIS A 572 49.34 -9.94 -11.21
N VAL A 573 48.04 -9.63 -11.02
CA VAL A 573 47.01 -9.89 -12.06
C VAL A 573 45.93 -8.79 -12.11
N VAL A 574 46.30 -7.50 -12.17
CA VAL A 574 45.35 -6.41 -12.51
C VAL A 574 45.92 -5.48 -13.59
N SER A 575 46.74 -5.99 -14.49
CA SER A 575 47.15 -5.23 -15.68
C SER A 575 47.38 -6.13 -16.87
N ARG A 576 46.28 -6.50 -17.56
CA ARG A 576 46.23 -6.78 -19.01
C ARG A 576 44.82 -7.15 -19.46
N LEU A 577 44.49 -6.73 -20.69
CA LEU A 577 43.26 -6.85 -21.49
C LEU A 577 42.50 -5.51 -21.50
N ASP A 578 42.96 -4.47 -22.19
CA ASP A 578 43.02 -4.33 -23.66
C ASP A 578 42.06 -5.21 -24.47
N GLY A 579 41.00 -4.54 -24.95
CA GLY A 579 40.56 -4.53 -26.34
C GLY A 579 40.60 -5.84 -27.12
N SER A 580 39.43 -6.47 -27.22
CA SER A 580 39.06 -7.11 -28.49
C SER A 580 37.65 -6.69 -28.87
N MET A 581 37.56 -6.10 -30.05
CA MET A 581 36.33 -5.88 -30.79
C MET A 581 35.59 -7.21 -30.91
N VAL A 582 34.31 -7.22 -30.57
CA VAL A 582 33.37 -8.15 -31.18
C VAL A 582 32.39 -7.31 -31.99
N ASP A 583 32.62 -7.35 -33.29
CA ASP A 583 31.67 -7.03 -34.34
C ASP A 583 30.41 -7.89 -34.12
N VAL A 584 29.28 -7.25 -33.78
CA VAL A 584 27.96 -7.88 -33.78
C VAL A 584 27.17 -7.29 -34.95
N THR A 585 27.62 -7.64 -36.15
CA THR A 585 26.79 -7.62 -37.33
C THR A 585 25.82 -8.80 -37.27
N THR A 586 24.52 -8.46 -37.23
CA THR A 586 23.39 -9.22 -37.79
C THR A 586 23.34 -10.74 -37.56
N HIS A 587 22.42 -11.21 -36.70
CA HIS A 587 21.70 -12.45 -36.99
C HIS A 587 20.19 -12.35 -36.70
N PRO A 588 19.33 -12.66 -37.69
CA PRO A 588 17.88 -12.68 -37.58
C PRO A 588 17.42 -14.06 -37.09
N LEU A 589 17.16 -14.20 -35.79
CA LEU A 589 16.48 -15.37 -35.24
C LEU A 589 15.48 -14.91 -34.17
N MET A 590 14.41 -14.23 -34.62
CA MET A 590 13.19 -14.01 -33.83
C MET A 590 11.98 -14.04 -34.76
N VAL A 591 11.80 -15.13 -35.51
CA VAL A 591 10.52 -15.45 -36.17
C VAL A 591 10.31 -16.96 -36.12
N GLU A 592 10.11 -17.50 -34.92
CA GLU A 592 9.42 -18.78 -34.72
C GLU A 592 8.83 -18.93 -33.31
N ALA A 593 8.55 -17.81 -32.63
CA ALA A 593 7.81 -17.75 -31.36
C ALA A 593 6.38 -17.19 -31.57
N ALA A 594 5.80 -17.44 -32.74
CA ALA A 594 4.39 -17.19 -32.97
C ALA A 594 3.59 -18.36 -32.39
N ALA A 595 2.91 -18.09 -31.26
CA ALA A 595 1.84 -18.89 -30.67
C ALA A 595 2.15 -19.89 -29.54
N ASP A 596 3.21 -19.69 -28.74
CA ASP A 596 3.18 -20.27 -27.39
C ASP A 596 2.57 -19.24 -26.41
N PRO A 597 1.42 -19.53 -25.77
CA PRO A 597 0.90 -18.65 -24.73
C PRO A 597 1.97 -18.51 -23.65
N VAL A 598 2.35 -17.27 -23.32
CA VAL A 598 3.18 -16.98 -22.13
C VAL A 598 2.61 -17.80 -20.98
N ASP A 599 3.41 -18.74 -20.45
CA ASP A 599 3.01 -19.67 -19.39
C ASP A 599 2.92 -18.89 -18.07
N ILE A 600 1.83 -18.15 -17.92
CA ILE A 600 1.52 -17.42 -16.70
C ILE A 600 0.88 -18.43 -15.76
N ALA A 601 1.57 -18.76 -14.68
CA ALA A 601 1.19 -19.75 -13.68
C ALA A 601 -0.33 -19.76 -13.44
N VAL A 602 -1.00 -20.78 -14.00
CA VAL A 602 -2.45 -20.95 -13.87
C VAL A 602 -2.72 -21.46 -12.46
N GLU A 603 -3.75 -20.91 -11.80
CA GLU A 603 -4.24 -21.44 -10.52
C GLU A 603 -4.52 -22.96 -10.66
N ASP A 604 -3.90 -23.77 -9.81
CA ASP A 604 -3.91 -25.24 -9.89
C ASP A 604 -3.21 -25.84 -11.13
N GLY A 605 -2.27 -25.10 -11.75
CA GLY A 605 -1.49 -25.53 -12.91
C GLY A 605 -0.73 -26.83 -12.66
N ASP A 606 -0.22 -27.01 -11.44
CA ASP A 606 0.53 -28.20 -11.01
C ASP A 606 -0.37 -29.44 -10.83
N ILE A 607 -1.69 -29.26 -10.85
CA ILE A 607 -2.67 -30.34 -10.70
C ILE A 607 -2.96 -30.94 -12.08
N PRO A 608 -2.69 -32.25 -12.28
CA PRO A 608 -3.00 -32.93 -13.53
C PRO A 608 -4.44 -32.70 -13.95
N LEU A 609 -4.68 -32.50 -15.25
CA LEU A 609 -6.00 -32.13 -15.81
C LEU A 609 -7.13 -33.04 -15.29
N VAL A 610 -6.84 -34.34 -15.15
CA VAL A 610 -7.74 -35.39 -14.66
C VAL A 610 -8.20 -35.22 -13.20
N HIS A 611 -7.52 -34.37 -12.41
CA HIS A 611 -7.80 -34.16 -10.98
C HIS A 611 -8.29 -32.74 -10.65
N ARG A 612 -8.41 -31.85 -11.65
CA ARG A 612 -8.90 -30.48 -11.45
C ARG A 612 -10.32 -30.40 -10.91
N SER A 613 -11.15 -31.41 -11.16
CA SER A 613 -12.50 -31.50 -10.57
C SER A 613 -12.46 -31.66 -9.04
N LEU A 614 -11.47 -32.39 -8.51
CA LEU A 614 -11.25 -32.52 -7.06
C LEU A 614 -10.78 -31.20 -6.46
N ALA A 615 -9.85 -30.51 -7.12
CA ALA A 615 -9.38 -29.21 -6.69
C ALA A 615 -10.51 -28.18 -6.62
N LYS A 616 -11.37 -28.13 -7.65
CA LYS A 616 -12.56 -27.27 -7.67
C LYS A 616 -13.52 -27.55 -6.51
N ARG A 617 -13.73 -28.82 -6.15
CA ARG A 617 -14.55 -29.23 -5.00
C ARG A 617 -13.97 -28.72 -3.69
N VAL A 618 -12.68 -28.93 -3.47
CA VAL A 618 -12.00 -28.45 -2.25
C VAL A 618 -12.02 -26.92 -2.16
N ARG A 619 -11.79 -26.21 -3.28
CA ARG A 619 -11.90 -24.73 -3.33
C ARG A 619 -13.30 -24.22 -3.02
N ASN A 620 -14.33 -24.97 -3.42
CA ASN A 620 -15.72 -24.67 -3.06
C ASN A 620 -16.05 -24.97 -1.58
N GLY A 621 -15.05 -25.32 -0.76
CA GLY A 621 -15.21 -25.58 0.66
C GLY A 621 -15.64 -27.02 0.98
N GLU A 622 -15.68 -27.92 -0.01
CA GLU A 622 -16.02 -29.31 0.24
C GLU A 622 -14.92 -29.99 1.06
N ARG A 623 -15.30 -30.51 2.23
CA ARG A 623 -14.39 -31.20 3.15
C ARG A 623 -14.33 -32.69 2.80
N HIS A 624 -13.24 -33.35 3.19
CA HIS A 624 -13.04 -34.80 2.98
C HIS A 624 -13.05 -35.24 1.52
N VAL A 625 -12.65 -34.35 0.60
CA VAL A 625 -12.42 -34.74 -0.79
C VAL A 625 -11.20 -35.65 -0.81
N LYS A 626 -11.38 -36.88 -1.27
CA LYS A 626 -10.29 -37.86 -1.36
C LYS A 626 -9.81 -38.04 -2.79
N TRP A 627 -8.51 -38.25 -2.93
CA TRP A 627 -7.89 -38.79 -4.13
C TRP A 627 -7.22 -40.10 -3.73
N ARG A 628 -7.81 -41.24 -4.14
CA ARG A 628 -7.45 -42.56 -3.59
C ARG A 628 -7.57 -42.53 -2.05
N ASP A 629 -6.49 -42.86 -1.34
CA ASP A 629 -6.43 -42.90 0.11
C ASP A 629 -5.95 -41.58 0.76
N TYR A 630 -5.64 -40.57 -0.06
CA TYR A 630 -5.14 -39.27 0.41
C TYR A 630 -6.26 -38.25 0.52
N ASP A 631 -6.24 -37.45 1.58
CA ASP A 631 -7.11 -36.29 1.70
C ASP A 631 -6.59 -35.17 0.79
N VAL A 632 -7.50 -34.48 0.10
CA VAL A 632 -7.18 -33.30 -0.73
C VAL A 632 -7.62 -32.07 0.04
N VAL A 633 -6.69 -31.16 0.30
CA VAL A 633 -6.89 -30.01 1.19
C VAL A 633 -6.43 -28.72 0.54
N HIS A 634 -7.12 -27.63 0.87
CA HIS A 634 -6.74 -26.28 0.46
C HIS A 634 -5.82 -25.70 1.53
N LEU A 635 -4.56 -25.44 1.15
CA LEU A 635 -3.65 -24.63 1.95
C LEU A 635 -3.96 -23.16 1.64
N GLU A 636 -4.92 -22.61 2.37
CA GLU A 636 -5.47 -21.27 2.13
C GLU A 636 -4.39 -20.17 2.13
N HIS A 637 -3.39 -20.28 3.01
CA HIS A 637 -2.26 -19.35 3.07
C HIS A 637 -1.37 -19.34 1.84
N GLU A 638 -1.33 -20.46 1.11
CA GLU A 638 -0.52 -20.63 -0.09
C GLU A 638 -1.38 -20.62 -1.36
N ASN A 639 -2.70 -20.48 -1.21
CA ASN A 639 -3.71 -20.59 -2.26
C ASN A 639 -3.52 -21.82 -3.18
N ARG A 640 -3.12 -22.96 -2.61
CA ARG A 640 -2.83 -24.19 -3.38
C ARG A 640 -3.66 -25.37 -2.88
N ILE A 641 -4.06 -26.25 -3.80
CA ILE A 641 -4.67 -27.53 -3.45
C ILE A 641 -3.61 -28.63 -3.45
N VAL A 642 -3.44 -29.26 -2.30
CA VAL A 642 -2.48 -30.34 -2.10
C VAL A 642 -3.17 -31.62 -1.68
N ARG A 643 -2.46 -32.73 -1.83
CA ARG A 643 -2.86 -33.98 -1.22
C ARG A 643 -2.03 -34.20 0.02
N VAL A 644 -2.66 -34.74 1.05
CA VAL A 644 -2.00 -34.99 2.32
C VAL A 644 -2.22 -36.43 2.77
N THR A 645 -1.19 -36.98 3.39
CA THR A 645 -1.27 -38.19 4.20
C THR A 645 -1.05 -37.80 5.65
N SER A 646 -1.82 -38.38 6.57
CA SER A 646 -1.61 -38.19 8.01
C SER A 646 -0.71 -39.30 8.54
N ASP A 647 0.27 -38.93 9.35
CA ASP A 647 1.17 -39.85 10.05
C ASP A 647 1.39 -39.28 11.46
N GLY A 648 0.69 -39.87 12.44
CA GLY A 648 0.53 -39.32 13.78
C GLY A 648 -0.27 -38.01 13.81
N ASP A 649 0.22 -37.03 14.57
CA ASP A 649 -0.39 -35.70 14.70
C ASP A 649 -0.02 -34.74 13.56
N ALA A 650 0.86 -35.17 12.64
CA ALA A 650 1.30 -34.37 11.50
C ALA A 650 0.68 -34.90 10.20
N SER A 651 0.38 -33.98 9.29
CA SER A 651 0.03 -34.31 7.90
C SER A 651 1.20 -33.96 6.99
N TYR A 652 1.34 -34.64 5.86
CA TYR A 652 2.46 -34.46 4.94
C TYR A 652 1.95 -34.33 3.51
N GLU A 653 2.51 -33.39 2.75
CA GLU A 653 2.14 -33.20 1.34
C GLU A 653 2.58 -34.41 0.49
N VAL A 654 1.76 -34.79 -0.50
CA VAL A 654 1.98 -35.93 -1.39
C VAL A 654 1.88 -35.51 -2.85
N GLY A 655 2.96 -35.63 -3.62
CA GLY A 655 3.12 -35.01 -4.94
C GLY A 655 2.24 -35.60 -6.04
N TRP A 656 1.45 -34.77 -6.73
CA TRP A 656 0.31 -35.17 -7.60
C TRP A 656 0.58 -36.35 -8.57
N ARG A 657 1.80 -36.47 -9.10
CA ARG A 657 2.18 -37.55 -10.02
C ARG A 657 2.77 -38.77 -9.31
N SER A 658 3.65 -38.58 -8.34
CA SER A 658 4.38 -39.67 -7.69
C SER A 658 3.52 -40.45 -6.69
N GLY A 659 2.55 -39.80 -6.05
CA GLY A 659 1.81 -40.42 -4.95
C GLY A 659 2.68 -40.65 -3.70
N ARG A 660 3.92 -40.13 -3.69
CA ARG A 660 4.85 -40.23 -2.56
C ARG A 660 4.84 -38.92 -1.76
N ARG A 661 5.21 -39.04 -0.48
CA ARG A 661 5.39 -37.91 0.42
C ARG A 661 6.46 -36.97 -0.16
N LEU A 662 6.18 -35.67 -0.22
CA LEU A 662 7.15 -34.64 -0.60
C LEU A 662 8.00 -34.31 0.63
N HIS A 663 9.15 -34.96 0.76
CA HIS A 663 10.05 -34.79 1.90
C HIS A 663 10.64 -33.37 2.00
N THR A 664 10.70 -32.66 0.87
CA THR A 664 11.13 -31.26 0.76
C THR A 664 10.13 -30.24 1.35
N ARG A 665 8.93 -30.67 1.74
CA ARG A 665 7.88 -29.81 2.31
C ARG A 665 7.76 -30.04 3.82
N ALA A 666 7.65 -28.94 4.56
CA ALA A 666 7.45 -28.99 6.00
C ALA A 666 6.18 -29.81 6.33
N PRO A 667 6.18 -30.55 7.47
CA PRO A 667 4.97 -31.18 7.96
C PRO A 667 3.85 -30.14 8.05
N LEU A 668 2.61 -30.52 7.81
CA LEU A 668 1.42 -29.72 7.99
C LEU A 668 0.80 -30.04 9.36
N GLU A 669 0.52 -29.02 10.15
CA GLU A 669 -0.22 -29.12 11.40
C GLU A 669 -1.67 -28.69 11.18
N ARG A 670 -2.61 -29.41 11.82
CA ARG A 670 -4.02 -29.05 11.78
C ARG A 670 -4.27 -27.98 12.83
N ASP A 671 -4.72 -26.80 12.39
CA ASP A 671 -5.17 -25.75 13.29
C ASP A 671 -6.35 -26.29 14.13
N PRO A 672 -6.22 -26.35 15.46
CA PRO A 672 -7.24 -26.92 16.33
C PRO A 672 -8.57 -26.14 16.32
N LEU A 673 -8.56 -24.86 15.91
CA LEU A 673 -9.78 -24.04 15.84
C LEU A 673 -10.50 -24.18 14.50
N SER A 674 -9.77 -24.01 13.39
CA SER A 674 -10.38 -24.01 12.06
C SER A 674 -10.49 -25.41 11.44
N GLY A 675 -9.72 -26.38 11.94
CA GLY A 675 -9.53 -27.69 11.34
C GLY A 675 -8.77 -27.66 10.01
N LYS A 676 -8.27 -26.49 9.58
CA LYS A 676 -7.48 -26.32 8.36
C LYS A 676 -6.02 -26.74 8.61
N LEU A 677 -5.36 -27.25 7.58
CA LEU A 677 -3.95 -27.63 7.64
C LEU A 677 -3.06 -26.45 7.24
N ARG A 678 -1.96 -26.26 7.97
CA ARG A 678 -0.94 -25.21 7.73
C ARG A 678 0.46 -25.79 7.93
N PRO A 679 1.51 -25.29 7.27
CA PRO A 679 2.88 -25.74 7.53
C PRO A 679 3.26 -25.56 9.01
N ARG A 680 3.75 -26.64 9.62
CA ARG A 680 4.35 -26.72 10.96
C ARG A 680 5.76 -26.17 10.83
N ASN A 681 5.95 -24.92 11.24
CA ASN A 681 7.20 -24.17 11.13
C ASN A 681 7.56 -23.82 9.68
N GLU A 682 6.92 -22.80 9.08
CA GLU A 682 7.72 -22.00 8.14
C GLU A 682 8.73 -21.22 8.99
N PRO A 683 10.06 -21.51 8.88
CA PRO A 683 11.03 -20.59 9.41
C PRO A 683 10.80 -19.24 8.72
N VAL A 684 10.84 -18.17 9.51
CA VAL A 684 10.79 -16.77 9.06
C VAL A 684 11.73 -16.53 7.86
N GLU A 685 12.74 -17.39 7.66
CA GLU A 685 13.64 -17.48 6.51
C GLU A 685 12.97 -17.46 5.11
N ARG A 686 11.75 -17.95 4.90
CA ARG A 686 11.07 -17.79 3.59
C ARG A 686 10.54 -16.37 3.33
N MET A 687 10.25 -15.58 4.37
CA MET A 687 9.96 -14.15 4.24
C MET A 687 11.23 -13.32 3.99
N ILE A 688 12.43 -13.86 4.23
CA ILE A 688 13.72 -13.13 4.11
C ILE A 688 14.13 -12.93 2.65
N GLY A 689 13.62 -13.73 1.71
CA GLY A 689 13.99 -13.65 0.29
C GLY A 689 13.54 -12.36 -0.42
N ASP A 690 12.57 -11.64 0.15
CA ASP A 690 12.07 -10.38 -0.39
C ASP A 690 12.53 -9.21 0.50
N THR A 691 13.81 -8.85 0.39
CA THR A 691 14.38 -7.69 1.11
C THR A 691 13.70 -6.37 0.74
N THR A 692 13.00 -6.32 -0.41
CA THR A 692 12.15 -5.19 -0.81
C THR A 692 10.86 -5.11 -0.01
N ALA A 693 10.26 -6.22 0.41
CA ALA A 693 9.12 -6.22 1.35
C ALA A 693 9.51 -5.75 2.77
N ILE A 694 10.74 -6.05 3.21
CA ILE A 694 11.27 -5.62 4.53
C ILE A 694 11.50 -4.09 4.58
N ARG A 695 11.82 -3.47 3.43
CA ARG A 695 11.89 -2.01 3.25
C ARG A 695 10.60 -1.40 2.69
N GLY A 696 9.58 -2.23 2.46
CA GLY A 696 8.38 -1.87 1.71
C GLY A 696 7.48 -0.90 2.45
N ALA A 697 6.78 -0.08 1.68
CA ALA A 697 5.77 0.87 2.16
C ALA A 697 4.54 0.21 2.80
N ASP A 698 4.37 -1.11 2.67
CA ASP A 698 3.25 -1.85 3.22
C ASP A 698 3.54 -2.35 4.66
N PRO A 699 2.93 -1.77 5.69
CA PRO A 699 3.11 -2.23 7.06
C PRO A 699 2.61 -3.66 7.28
N GLU A 700 1.62 -4.12 6.51
CA GLU A 700 0.99 -5.44 6.71
C GLU A 700 1.95 -6.59 6.41
N ALA A 701 2.86 -6.42 5.45
CA ALA A 701 3.85 -7.44 5.12
C ALA A 701 4.94 -7.64 6.19
N ARG A 702 5.02 -6.75 7.20
CA ARG A 702 6.10 -6.75 8.19
C ARG A 702 5.95 -7.87 9.22
N LEU A 703 7.08 -8.44 9.63
CA LEU A 703 7.13 -9.55 10.61
C LEU A 703 6.44 -9.18 11.93
N THR A 704 6.72 -7.97 12.44
CA THR A 704 6.08 -7.44 13.66
C THR A 704 4.57 -7.44 13.52
N VAL A 705 4.05 -6.89 12.41
CA VAL A 705 2.60 -6.73 12.18
C VAL A 705 1.91 -8.08 12.05
N ASN A 706 2.44 -8.97 11.21
CA ASN A 706 1.88 -10.30 11.02
C ASN A 706 1.84 -11.10 12.32
N SER A 707 2.95 -11.10 13.06
CA SER A 707 3.04 -11.83 14.33
C SER A 707 2.07 -11.29 15.38
N VAL A 708 1.94 -9.96 15.50
CA VAL A 708 0.98 -9.34 16.43
C VAL A 708 -0.46 -9.65 16.01
N LYS A 709 -0.81 -9.55 14.72
CA LYS A 709 -2.15 -9.95 14.23
C LYS A 709 -2.49 -11.38 14.63
N ASP A 710 -1.56 -12.31 14.47
CA ASP A 710 -1.76 -13.71 14.83
C ASP A 710 -1.89 -13.94 16.33
N ILE A 711 -1.11 -13.22 17.15
CA ILE A 711 -1.25 -13.25 18.62
C ILE A 711 -2.64 -12.72 19.02
N VAL A 712 -3.03 -11.55 18.53
CA VAL A 712 -4.28 -10.86 18.91
C VAL A 712 -5.51 -11.61 18.42
N LYS A 713 -5.47 -12.20 17.22
CA LYS A 713 -6.54 -13.06 16.70
C LYS A 713 -6.83 -14.23 17.64
N ARG A 714 -5.80 -14.76 18.30
CA ARG A 714 -5.93 -15.84 19.30
C ARG A 714 -6.31 -15.31 20.68
N ALA A 715 -5.94 -14.08 21.03
CA ALA A 715 -6.18 -13.45 22.33
C ALA A 715 -7.32 -12.41 22.28
N ASN A 716 -8.57 -12.87 22.18
CA ASN A 716 -9.73 -12.01 21.99
C ASN A 716 -10.48 -11.62 23.29
N SER A 717 -10.23 -12.30 24.41
CA SER A 717 -10.96 -12.10 25.67
C SER A 717 -10.51 -10.85 26.42
N LEU A 718 -11.38 -9.85 26.49
CA LEU A 718 -11.17 -8.59 27.22
C LEU A 718 -11.82 -8.55 28.62
N GLU A 719 -12.55 -9.60 28.97
CA GLU A 719 -13.29 -9.64 30.23
C GLU A 719 -12.33 -9.73 31.42
N PRO A 720 -12.54 -8.92 32.47
CA PRO A 720 -11.83 -9.12 33.73
C PRO A 720 -12.09 -10.53 34.25
N ARG A 721 -11.04 -11.15 34.79
CA ARG A 721 -11.05 -12.48 35.44
C ARG A 721 -10.25 -12.38 36.73
N ASP A 722 -10.33 -13.39 37.58
CA ASP A 722 -9.52 -13.48 38.79
C ASP A 722 -8.03 -13.60 38.45
N PHE A 723 -7.35 -12.47 38.36
CA PHE A 723 -5.94 -12.42 38.00
C PHE A 723 -5.05 -13.06 39.06
N ASP A 724 -5.39 -12.99 40.36
CA ASP A 724 -4.55 -13.58 41.40
C ASP A 724 -4.52 -15.09 41.25
N ARG A 725 -5.70 -15.71 41.02
CA ARG A 725 -5.78 -17.13 40.69
C ARG A 725 -4.98 -17.48 39.44
N ILE A 726 -5.11 -16.70 38.36
CA ILE A 726 -4.39 -16.96 37.10
C ILE A 726 -2.88 -16.88 37.32
N PHE A 727 -2.40 -15.82 37.97
CA PHE A 727 -0.98 -15.62 38.22
C PHE A 727 -0.41 -16.72 39.11
N ASP A 728 -1.03 -17.00 40.25
CA ASP A 728 -0.56 -18.01 41.21
C ASP A 728 -0.63 -19.44 40.65
N SER A 729 -1.53 -19.70 39.70
CA SER A 729 -1.64 -21.00 39.03
C SER A 729 -0.58 -21.21 37.97
N ASN A 730 -0.05 -20.14 37.37
CA ASN A 730 0.82 -20.23 36.20
C ASN A 730 2.26 -19.74 36.42
N PHE A 731 2.52 -18.94 37.44
CA PHE A 731 3.85 -18.39 37.75
C PHE A 731 4.28 -18.76 39.18
N GLU A 732 5.59 -18.91 39.36
CA GLU A 732 6.25 -19.06 40.65
C GLU A 732 7.46 -18.14 40.70
N TYR A 733 7.60 -17.34 41.75
CA TYR A 733 8.70 -16.39 41.89
C TYR A 733 9.75 -16.94 42.86
N ARG A 734 11.01 -17.03 42.42
CA ARG A 734 12.15 -17.50 43.22
C ARG A 734 13.29 -16.48 43.16
N SER A 735 13.79 -16.08 44.32
CA SER A 735 14.98 -15.25 44.43
C SER A 735 16.13 -16.08 44.98
N ALA A 736 17.31 -16.00 44.35
CA ALA A 736 18.50 -16.67 44.87
C ALA A 736 19.12 -15.86 46.02
N GLY A 737 18.83 -16.27 47.26
CA GLY A 737 19.44 -15.72 48.47
C GLY A 737 18.55 -14.76 49.27
N SER A 738 19.12 -14.13 50.31
CA SER A 738 18.44 -13.19 51.21
C SER A 738 18.15 -11.82 50.59
N GLU A 739 18.66 -11.55 49.39
CA GLU A 739 18.44 -10.32 48.63
C GLU A 739 17.28 -10.54 47.64
N ALA A 740 16.05 -10.49 48.14
CA ALA A 740 14.87 -10.45 47.27
C ALA A 740 14.87 -9.12 46.50
N SER A 741 14.59 -9.15 45.19
CA SER A 741 14.33 -7.91 44.43
C SER A 741 13.26 -7.09 45.14
N ALA A 742 13.47 -5.78 45.23
CA ALA A 742 12.48 -4.88 45.80
C ALA A 742 11.27 -4.67 44.87
N PHE A 743 11.31 -5.21 43.65
CA PHE A 743 10.26 -5.09 42.65
C PHE A 743 9.14 -6.11 42.88
N ASP A 744 7.96 -5.63 43.28
CA ASP A 744 6.76 -6.48 43.40
C ASP A 744 6.19 -6.82 42.01
N PHE A 745 6.73 -7.89 41.43
CA PHE A 745 6.38 -8.36 40.09
C PHE A 745 4.89 -8.71 39.96
N LYS A 746 4.28 -9.29 41.01
CA LYS A 746 2.85 -9.66 40.98
C LYS A 746 1.97 -8.42 41.01
N ALA A 747 2.25 -7.46 41.91
CA ALA A 747 1.50 -6.21 41.96
C ALA A 747 1.63 -5.40 40.65
N PHE A 748 2.83 -5.40 40.05
CA PHE A 748 3.06 -4.81 38.74
C PHE A 748 2.18 -5.44 37.65
N CYS A 749 2.19 -6.77 37.52
CA CYS A 749 1.36 -7.47 36.54
C CYS A 749 -0.14 -7.29 36.81
N ARG A 750 -0.57 -7.25 38.07
CA ARG A 750 -1.97 -6.96 38.45
C ARG A 750 -2.38 -5.58 37.96
N LYS A 751 -1.55 -4.55 38.21
CA LYS A 751 -1.79 -3.18 37.73
C LYS A 751 -1.92 -3.14 36.20
N LEU A 752 -1.07 -3.87 35.48
CA LEU A 752 -1.18 -3.97 34.01
C LEU A 752 -2.45 -4.70 33.58
N TYR A 753 -2.86 -5.77 34.27
CA TYR A 753 -4.09 -6.50 33.94
C TYR A 753 -5.35 -5.64 34.09
N ASP A 754 -5.36 -4.79 35.11
CA ASP A 754 -6.48 -3.89 35.39
C ASP A 754 -6.53 -2.73 34.37
N ARG A 755 -5.38 -2.22 33.94
CA ARG A 755 -5.29 -1.00 33.11
C ARG A 755 -5.06 -1.22 31.62
N SER A 756 -4.41 -2.31 31.23
CA SER A 756 -4.07 -2.63 29.83
C SER A 756 -5.02 -3.69 29.29
N PRO A 757 -5.99 -3.30 28.42
CA PRO A 757 -6.79 -4.24 27.66
C PRO A 757 -5.94 -5.24 26.88
N THR A 758 -4.80 -4.81 26.36
CA THR A 758 -3.88 -5.67 25.61
C THR A 758 -3.27 -6.74 26.51
N PHE A 759 -2.71 -6.40 27.67
CA PHE A 759 -2.15 -7.38 28.61
C PHE A 759 -3.20 -8.35 29.12
N ARG A 760 -4.41 -7.84 29.45
CA ARG A 760 -5.53 -8.67 29.89
C ARG A 760 -5.89 -9.75 28.87
N ARG A 761 -5.91 -9.42 27.57
CA ARG A 761 -6.15 -10.40 26.50
C ARG A 761 -5.11 -11.50 26.49
N LEU A 762 -3.83 -11.13 26.61
CA LEU A 762 -2.73 -12.10 26.60
C LEU A 762 -2.80 -13.04 27.81
N VAL A 763 -3.01 -12.49 29.02
CA VAL A 763 -3.15 -13.27 30.26
C VAL A 763 -4.37 -14.19 30.20
N ASN A 764 -5.52 -13.70 29.74
CA ASN A 764 -6.73 -14.51 29.59
C ASN A 764 -6.52 -15.68 28.62
N ARG A 765 -5.89 -15.40 27.47
CA ARG A 765 -5.58 -16.43 26.49
C ARG A 765 -4.63 -17.48 27.06
N PHE A 766 -3.62 -17.04 27.79
CA PHE A 766 -2.65 -17.91 28.43
C PHE A 766 -3.31 -18.83 29.46
N ASP A 767 -4.22 -18.31 30.29
CA ASP A 767 -5.03 -19.12 31.21
C ASP A 767 -5.89 -20.15 30.46
N ASP A 768 -6.50 -19.77 29.34
CA ASP A 768 -7.31 -20.67 28.52
C ASP A 768 -6.47 -21.80 27.88
N VAL A 769 -5.23 -21.53 27.49
CA VAL A 769 -4.30 -22.56 26.96
C VAL A 769 -3.89 -23.51 28.08
N ASN A 770 -3.39 -22.97 29.18
CA ASN A 770 -2.83 -23.76 30.27
C ASN A 770 -3.90 -24.55 31.01
N GLY A 771 -5.09 -23.98 31.20
CA GLY A 771 -6.24 -24.67 31.80
C GLY A 771 -6.71 -25.87 30.97
N ARG A 772 -6.65 -25.78 29.64
CA ARG A 772 -6.95 -26.94 28.77
C ARG A 772 -5.85 -27.99 28.83
N ALA A 773 -4.59 -27.57 28.84
CA ALA A 773 -3.45 -28.48 28.92
C ALA A 773 -3.42 -29.25 30.25
N SER A 774 -3.66 -28.56 31.38
CA SER A 774 -3.67 -29.16 32.71
C SER A 774 -4.81 -30.17 32.88
N ASN A 775 -6.01 -29.88 32.35
CA ASN A 775 -7.15 -30.81 32.40
C ASN A 775 -6.91 -32.10 31.59
N ASN A 776 -5.98 -32.09 30.63
CA ASN A 776 -5.68 -33.24 29.78
C ASN A 776 -4.51 -34.10 30.30
N THR A 777 -3.83 -33.70 31.38
CA THR A 777 -2.66 -34.42 31.92
C THR A 777 -2.84 -34.74 33.40
N ARG A 778 -2.49 -35.97 33.84
CA ARG A 778 -2.50 -36.34 35.27
C ARG A 778 -1.44 -35.62 36.11
N ASN A 779 -0.40 -35.09 35.47
CA ASN A 779 0.68 -34.38 36.14
C ASN A 779 0.35 -32.88 36.20
N PRO A 780 0.66 -32.19 37.31
CA PRO A 780 0.52 -30.74 37.38
C PRO A 780 1.36 -30.10 36.28
N PHE A 781 0.72 -29.26 35.47
CA PHE A 781 1.39 -28.55 34.39
C PHE A 781 2.47 -27.62 34.99
N PRO A 782 3.70 -27.62 34.45
CA PRO A 782 4.78 -26.85 35.05
C PRO A 782 4.48 -25.36 34.95
N LYS A 783 4.57 -24.67 36.11
CA LYS A 783 4.50 -23.22 36.23
C LYS A 783 5.76 -22.58 35.62
N TRP A 784 5.63 -21.34 35.19
CA TRP A 784 6.77 -20.52 34.82
C TRP A 784 7.50 -20.05 36.07
N GLU A 785 8.77 -20.41 36.22
CA GLU A 785 9.60 -19.98 37.34
C GLU A 785 10.34 -18.67 36.97
N VAL A 786 10.06 -17.58 37.67
CA VAL A 786 10.83 -16.34 37.58
C VAL A 786 11.99 -16.42 38.56
N ARG A 787 13.22 -16.38 38.06
CA ARG A 787 14.46 -16.56 38.83
C ARG A 787 15.28 -15.28 38.78
N VAL A 788 15.42 -14.61 39.92
CA VAL A 788 16.17 -13.35 40.01
C VAL A 788 17.58 -13.56 40.58
N GLY A 789 18.57 -13.01 39.89
CA GLY A 789 19.99 -13.08 40.26
C GLY A 789 20.68 -14.42 39.96
N GLU A 790 19.96 -15.40 39.41
CA GLU A 790 20.53 -16.68 39.00
C GLU A 790 21.19 -16.61 37.62
N VAL A 791 22.30 -17.34 37.47
CA VAL A 791 22.96 -17.50 36.16
C VAL A 791 22.10 -18.44 35.31
N GLY A 792 21.56 -17.92 34.21
CA GLY A 792 20.80 -18.72 33.24
C GLY A 792 21.67 -19.74 32.50
N PRO A 793 21.08 -20.61 31.66
CA PRO A 793 21.82 -21.60 30.86
C PRO A 793 22.86 -20.99 29.92
N LEU A 794 22.72 -19.69 29.61
CA LEU A 794 23.68 -18.91 28.83
C LEU A 794 24.93 -18.49 29.62
N GLY A 795 25.07 -18.89 30.89
CA GLY A 795 26.27 -18.65 31.71
C GLY A 795 26.48 -17.20 32.15
N SER A 796 25.56 -16.29 31.85
CA SER A 796 25.65 -14.87 32.16
C SER A 796 24.55 -14.42 33.13
N PRO A 797 24.89 -13.94 34.34
CA PRO A 797 23.92 -13.37 35.27
C PRO A 797 23.43 -11.96 34.87
N THR A 798 23.93 -11.42 33.75
CA THR A 798 23.71 -10.01 33.37
C THR A 798 22.69 -9.81 32.27
N LYS A 799 22.07 -10.88 31.77
CA LYS A 799 21.06 -10.81 30.70
C LYS A 799 19.72 -11.36 31.17
N ALA A 800 18.65 -10.62 30.90
CA ALA A 800 17.30 -11.16 30.97
C ALA A 800 17.08 -12.17 29.84
N TYR A 801 16.42 -13.28 30.14
CA TYR A 801 16.21 -14.37 29.18
C TYR A 801 15.04 -15.27 29.57
N THR A 802 14.21 -15.61 28.59
CA THR A 802 13.13 -16.60 28.72
C THR A 802 13.55 -17.95 28.15
N ASP A 803 13.63 -18.95 29.03
CA ASP A 803 13.85 -20.36 28.71
C ASP A 803 12.51 -21.06 28.49
N PHE A 804 12.13 -21.23 27.22
CA PHE A 804 10.88 -21.89 26.83
C PHE A 804 10.85 -23.39 27.16
N GLU A 805 12.00 -24.06 27.18
CA GLU A 805 12.08 -25.51 27.39
C GLU A 805 11.79 -25.85 28.86
N HIS A 806 12.43 -25.11 29.77
CA HIS A 806 12.27 -25.32 31.20
C HIS A 806 11.18 -24.45 31.83
N LYS A 807 10.53 -23.59 31.04
CA LYS A 807 9.60 -22.55 31.48
C LYS A 807 10.18 -21.69 32.60
N ARG A 808 11.31 -21.06 32.32
CA ARG A 808 11.98 -20.18 33.29
C ARG A 808 12.19 -18.81 32.70
N ILE A 809 12.02 -17.80 33.52
CA ILE A 809 12.37 -16.42 33.20
C ILE A 809 13.54 -16.05 34.10
N TYR A 810 14.71 -15.84 33.52
CA TYR A 810 15.90 -15.41 34.24
C TYR A 810 15.97 -13.88 34.22
N MET A 811 16.03 -13.29 35.41
CA MET A 811 16.18 -11.87 35.62
C MET A 811 17.53 -11.58 36.27
N PRO A 812 18.34 -10.67 35.72
CA PRO A 812 19.50 -10.11 36.41
C PRO A 812 19.14 -9.48 37.75
N ARG A 813 20.16 -9.17 38.56
CA ARG A 813 19.96 -8.32 39.75
C ARG A 813 19.50 -6.93 39.35
N ASP A 814 18.77 -6.29 40.24
CA ASP A 814 18.19 -4.96 40.04
C ASP A 814 19.23 -3.92 39.57
N GLU A 815 20.45 -3.93 40.13
CA GLU A 815 21.51 -2.99 39.73
C GLU A 815 21.99 -3.24 38.29
N THR A 816 21.92 -4.49 37.83
CA THR A 816 22.31 -4.86 36.47
C THR A 816 21.22 -4.51 35.47
N LEU A 817 19.94 -4.70 35.84
CA LEU A 817 18.79 -4.32 35.01
C LEU A 817 18.87 -2.84 34.59
N GLU A 818 19.24 -1.95 35.52
CA GLU A 818 19.34 -0.50 35.27
C GLU A 818 20.49 -0.11 34.32
N THR A 819 21.47 -0.99 34.12
CA THR A 819 22.57 -0.78 33.16
C THR A 819 22.25 -1.29 31.75
N MET A 820 21.17 -2.05 31.58
CA MET A 820 20.77 -2.55 30.27
C MET A 820 20.25 -1.42 29.41
N GLU A 821 20.78 -1.26 28.20
CA GLU A 821 20.35 -0.21 27.28
C GLU A 821 19.59 -0.79 26.09
N TYR A 822 18.63 -0.02 25.58
CA TYR A 822 17.86 -0.32 24.39
C TYR A 822 17.89 0.85 23.41
N MET A 823 17.57 0.55 22.14
CA MET A 823 17.59 1.54 21.08
C MET A 823 16.24 2.25 20.95
N THR A 824 16.27 3.56 21.09
CA THR A 824 15.12 4.45 20.87
C THR A 824 15.34 5.31 19.63
N ALA A 825 14.31 6.02 19.18
CA ALA A 825 14.44 7.06 18.16
C ALA A 825 15.51 8.11 18.52
N SER A 826 15.69 8.40 19.82
CA SER A 826 16.69 9.37 20.32
C SER A 826 18.08 8.77 20.57
N GLY A 827 18.30 7.49 20.27
CA GLY A 827 19.52 6.74 20.58
C GLY A 827 19.37 5.79 21.77
N LEU A 828 20.49 5.38 22.35
CA LEU A 828 20.50 4.42 23.48
C LEU A 828 19.92 5.05 24.75
N ARG A 829 19.07 4.29 25.44
CA ARG A 829 18.49 4.65 26.74
C ARG A 829 18.55 3.45 27.69
N PRO A 830 18.71 3.66 29.01
CA PRO A 830 18.60 2.58 29.98
C PRO A 830 17.16 2.04 30.01
N MET A 831 17.00 0.72 30.07
CA MET A 831 15.72 0.04 30.24
C MET A 831 15.24 0.19 31.69
N SER A 832 13.94 0.39 31.88
CA SER A 832 13.34 0.33 33.21
C SER A 832 13.11 -1.12 33.64
N ARG A 833 12.98 -1.36 34.95
CA ARG A 833 12.65 -2.69 35.49
C ARG A 833 11.31 -3.17 34.93
N GLU A 834 10.30 -2.31 34.89
CA GLU A 834 8.98 -2.60 34.31
C GLU A 834 9.07 -3.06 32.86
N GLN A 835 9.93 -2.42 32.05
CA GLN A 835 10.15 -2.82 30.66
C GLN A 835 10.71 -4.24 30.57
N ILE A 836 11.76 -4.56 31.32
CA ILE A 836 12.41 -5.87 31.25
C ILE A 836 11.49 -6.97 31.79
N TYR A 837 10.88 -6.76 32.96
CA TYR A 837 9.96 -7.72 33.55
C TYR A 837 8.77 -8.01 32.63
N LEU A 838 8.17 -6.97 32.04
CA LEU A 838 7.08 -7.18 31.11
C LEU A 838 7.52 -7.87 29.82
N HIS A 839 8.67 -7.48 29.23
CA HIS A 839 9.18 -8.05 27.99
C HIS A 839 9.32 -9.58 28.09
N GLU A 840 9.98 -10.06 29.13
CA GLU A 840 10.13 -11.51 29.36
C GLU A 840 8.79 -12.19 29.72
N THR A 841 7.90 -11.48 30.42
CA THR A 841 6.56 -12.00 30.69
C THR A 841 5.77 -12.20 29.40
N ILE A 842 5.89 -11.29 28.44
CA ILE A 842 5.22 -11.41 27.14
C ILE A 842 5.76 -12.60 26.35
N HIS A 843 7.07 -12.89 26.40
CA HIS A 843 7.62 -14.13 25.85
C HIS A 843 6.89 -15.35 26.42
N ALA A 844 6.77 -15.45 27.75
CA ALA A 844 6.09 -16.56 28.40
C ALA A 844 4.58 -16.63 28.06
N LEU A 845 3.89 -15.49 27.99
CA LEU A 845 2.45 -15.44 27.70
C LEU A 845 2.11 -15.78 26.24
N THR A 846 3.00 -15.47 25.30
CA THR A 846 2.72 -15.55 23.86
C THR A 846 3.48 -16.66 23.13
N GLU A 847 4.52 -17.21 23.76
CA GLU A 847 5.52 -18.10 23.14
C GLU A 847 6.23 -17.46 21.92
N ALA A 848 6.05 -16.15 21.70
CA ALA A 848 6.71 -15.43 20.63
C ALA A 848 8.17 -15.19 20.99
N ARG A 849 9.05 -15.20 19.99
CA ARG A 849 10.48 -14.89 20.13
C ARG A 849 10.78 -13.53 19.54
N ASP A 850 11.84 -12.89 20.03
CA ASP A 850 12.40 -11.72 19.38
C ASP A 850 12.98 -12.10 18.01
N PRO A 851 13.00 -11.16 17.03
CA PRO A 851 13.62 -11.43 15.73
C PRO A 851 15.09 -11.82 15.87
N GLU A 852 15.54 -12.78 15.05
CA GLU A 852 16.93 -13.25 15.05
C GLU A 852 17.71 -12.71 13.83
N ARG A 853 19.02 -12.51 14.01
CA ARG A 853 19.98 -12.08 12.95
C ARG A 853 19.59 -10.74 12.31
N MET A 854 20.07 -10.43 11.10
CA MET A 854 19.85 -9.15 10.39
C MET A 854 18.40 -8.62 10.34
N LEU A 855 17.39 -9.47 10.60
CA LEU A 855 16.00 -9.03 10.69
C LEU A 855 15.76 -8.11 11.90
N ASP A 856 16.53 -8.23 12.97
CA ASP A 856 16.43 -7.45 14.21
C ASP A 856 16.76 -5.96 14.02
N MET A 857 17.65 -5.64 13.08
CA MET A 857 18.03 -4.28 12.72
C MET A 857 16.92 -3.52 12.00
N LEU A 858 15.98 -4.24 11.38
CA LEU A 858 14.90 -3.64 10.60
C LEU A 858 13.51 -3.93 11.18
N ASN A 859 13.39 -4.81 12.18
CA ASN A 859 12.14 -5.15 12.86
C ASN A 859 12.40 -5.24 14.36
N ARG A 860 11.60 -4.55 15.15
CA ARG A 860 11.62 -4.71 16.62
C ARG A 860 10.96 -6.00 17.10
N GLY A 861 10.07 -6.59 16.30
CA GLY A 861 9.36 -7.83 16.62
C GLY A 861 8.11 -7.64 17.48
N PRO A 862 7.28 -8.70 17.59
CA PRO A 862 5.98 -8.63 18.24
C PRO A 862 6.06 -8.34 19.74
N VAL A 863 7.07 -8.89 20.43
CA VAL A 863 7.22 -8.76 21.88
C VAL A 863 7.54 -7.32 22.25
N VAL A 864 8.51 -6.70 21.59
CA VAL A 864 8.85 -5.29 21.80
C VAL A 864 7.63 -4.38 21.57
N TYR A 865 6.91 -4.55 20.45
CA TYR A 865 5.69 -3.77 20.20
C TYR A 865 4.64 -3.95 21.31
N LEU A 866 4.40 -5.18 21.75
CA LEU A 866 3.44 -5.46 22.82
C LEU A 866 3.89 -4.88 24.16
N THR A 867 5.18 -4.95 24.50
CA THR A 867 5.77 -4.31 25.68
C THR A 867 5.47 -2.81 25.67
N ASP A 868 5.78 -2.13 24.55
CA ASP A 868 5.55 -0.70 24.40
C ASP A 868 4.06 -0.35 24.47
N LYS A 869 3.19 -1.16 23.85
CA LYS A 869 1.75 -0.91 23.86
C LYS A 869 1.15 -1.09 25.26
N ILE A 870 1.52 -2.15 25.96
CA ILE A 870 0.96 -2.50 27.26
C ILE A 870 1.41 -1.53 28.35
N LEU A 871 2.69 -1.13 28.37
CA LEU A 871 3.16 -0.14 29.34
C LEU A 871 2.53 1.23 29.10
N SER A 872 2.34 1.61 27.83
CA SER A 872 1.62 2.85 27.49
C SER A 872 0.19 2.83 28.01
N GLU A 873 -0.55 1.73 27.82
CA GLU A 873 -1.88 1.55 28.40
C GLU A 873 -1.87 1.50 29.94
N GLY A 874 -0.79 0.99 30.55
CA GLY A 874 -0.57 1.00 31.99
C GLY A 874 -0.31 2.40 32.58
N GLY A 875 -0.13 3.41 31.72
CA GLY A 875 0.19 4.78 32.09
C GLY A 875 1.67 5.02 32.38
N TYR A 876 2.57 4.18 31.86
CA TYR A 876 4.01 4.37 32.00
C TYR A 876 4.53 5.27 30.87
N ALA A 877 5.48 6.14 31.19
CA ALA A 877 6.15 7.02 30.23
C ALA A 877 7.58 6.50 29.98
N PHE A 878 7.85 6.07 28.76
CA PHE A 878 9.17 5.62 28.32
C PHE A 878 9.33 5.94 26.83
N ALA A 879 10.57 5.94 26.37
CA ALA A 879 10.86 6.10 24.96
C ALA A 879 10.60 4.77 24.24
N GLU A 880 10.00 4.82 23.07
CA GLU A 880 9.73 3.63 22.28
C GLU A 880 11.01 2.91 21.87
N GLN A 881 11.00 1.57 21.95
CA GLN A 881 12.06 0.76 21.39
C GLN A 881 11.83 0.54 19.89
N VAL A 882 12.69 1.12 19.06
CA VAL A 882 12.52 1.11 17.59
C VAL A 882 13.15 -0.10 16.91
N MET A 883 14.13 -0.75 17.56
CA MET A 883 14.75 -1.99 17.10
C MET A 883 15.40 -2.76 18.25
N TYR A 884 15.76 -4.02 18.00
CA TYR A 884 16.45 -4.85 18.96
C TYR A 884 17.97 -4.70 18.81
N ARG A 885 18.71 -4.65 19.92
CA ARG A 885 20.17 -4.47 19.91
C ARG A 885 20.85 -5.85 19.89
N ARG A 886 21.28 -6.33 18.72
CA ARG A 886 22.33 -7.39 18.65
C ARG A 886 23.56 -6.88 17.91
N GLN A 887 24.72 -7.29 18.41
CA GLN A 887 26.05 -6.90 17.94
C GLN A 887 26.46 -7.66 16.67
N ASN A 888 25.70 -7.52 15.59
CA ASN A 888 26.18 -7.94 14.29
C ASN A 888 26.71 -6.68 13.59
N SER A 889 28.01 -6.40 13.72
CA SER A 889 28.65 -5.34 12.94
C SER A 889 28.65 -5.73 11.45
N LEU A 890 28.36 -4.77 10.59
CA LEU A 890 28.65 -4.92 9.17
C LEU A 890 30.18 -4.99 9.00
N PRO A 891 30.70 -5.78 8.04
CA PRO A 891 32.13 -5.83 7.77
C PRO A 891 32.68 -4.42 7.49
N GLY A 892 33.56 -3.92 8.35
CA GLY A 892 34.21 -2.62 8.21
C GLY A 892 33.48 -1.42 8.83
N MET A 893 32.37 -1.61 9.56
CA MET A 893 31.76 -0.58 10.41
C MET A 893 31.82 -0.99 11.87
N GLU A 894 32.06 -0.03 12.76
CA GLU A 894 31.93 -0.28 14.19
C GLU A 894 30.46 -0.64 14.51
N PRO A 895 30.19 -1.54 15.47
CA PRO A 895 28.82 -1.94 15.83
C PRO A 895 27.91 -0.75 16.11
N ARG A 896 28.45 0.32 16.69
CA ARG A 896 27.71 1.55 16.99
C ARG A 896 27.29 2.31 15.74
N GLU A 897 28.18 2.42 14.75
CA GLU A 897 27.88 3.09 13.48
C GLU A 897 26.83 2.31 12.67
N THR A 898 26.95 0.98 12.68
CA THR A 898 25.97 0.07 12.06
C THR A 898 24.59 0.25 12.69
N ILE A 899 24.52 0.34 14.01
CA ILE A 899 23.29 0.60 14.76
C ILE A 899 22.70 1.98 14.43
N GLU A 900 23.51 3.03 14.42
CA GLU A 900 23.05 4.40 14.10
C GLU A 900 22.56 4.51 12.65
N TYR A 901 23.22 3.83 11.70
CA TYR A 901 22.84 3.78 10.28
C TYR A 901 21.43 3.20 10.07
N HIS A 902 21.05 2.17 10.83
CA HIS A 902 19.76 1.52 10.69
C HIS A 902 18.63 2.16 11.51
N ARG A 903 18.97 2.99 12.51
CA ARG A 903 18.01 3.57 13.47
C ARG A 903 16.88 4.33 12.81
N ASP A 904 17.17 5.21 11.85
CA ASP A 904 16.16 6.10 11.27
C ASP A 904 15.16 5.29 10.41
N ALA A 905 15.64 4.27 9.69
CA ALA A 905 14.79 3.35 8.95
C ALA A 905 13.93 2.48 9.89
N ALA A 906 14.52 1.97 10.97
CA ALA A 906 13.80 1.20 11.99
C ALA A 906 12.74 2.04 12.71
N MET A 907 13.03 3.32 12.99
CA MET A 907 12.09 4.27 13.57
C MET A 907 10.88 4.50 12.64
N GLN A 908 11.13 4.79 11.36
CA GLN A 908 10.04 4.96 10.38
C GLN A 908 9.18 3.71 10.26
N ALA A 909 9.81 2.54 10.26
CA ALA A 909 9.14 1.26 10.24
C ALA A 909 8.29 1.03 11.50
N ALA A 910 8.85 1.25 12.70
CA ALA A 910 8.13 1.12 13.97
C ALA A 910 6.89 2.03 14.01
N HIS A 911 7.01 3.28 13.54
CA HIS A 911 5.87 4.19 13.47
C HIS A 911 4.80 3.71 12.48
N ALA A 912 5.19 3.14 11.34
CA ALA A 912 4.25 2.53 10.39
C ALA A 912 3.53 1.31 11.00
N GLU A 913 4.27 0.45 11.72
CA GLU A 913 3.71 -0.68 12.47
C GLU A 913 2.70 -0.21 13.52
N ASN A 914 3.01 0.84 14.31
CA ASN A 914 2.08 1.39 15.32
C ASN A 914 0.79 1.91 14.70
N ARG A 915 0.90 2.70 13.62
CA ARG A 915 -0.28 3.22 12.92
C ARG A 915 -1.23 2.12 12.46
N TYR A 916 -0.66 0.97 12.08
CA TYR A 916 -1.43 -0.18 11.63
C TYR A 916 -1.99 -1.00 12.81
N LEU A 917 -1.17 -1.30 13.82
CA LEU A 917 -1.51 -2.23 14.90
C LEU A 917 -2.31 -1.60 16.04
N ASP A 918 -2.08 -0.33 16.38
CA ASP A 918 -2.76 0.32 17.51
C ASP A 918 -4.29 0.34 17.31
N PRO A 919 -4.85 0.70 16.13
CA PRO A 919 -6.29 0.61 15.88
C PRO A 919 -6.84 -0.82 15.96
N LEU A 920 -6.06 -1.83 15.55
CA LEU A 920 -6.47 -3.24 15.61
C LEU A 920 -6.57 -3.74 17.05
N LEU A 921 -5.63 -3.35 17.91
CA LEU A 921 -5.61 -3.71 19.33
C LEU A 921 -6.67 -2.98 20.14
N ASP A 922 -6.84 -1.68 19.86
CA ASP A 922 -7.84 -0.85 20.52
C ASP A 922 -9.27 -1.33 20.26
N GLY A 923 -9.51 -1.96 19.11
CA GLY A 923 -10.81 -2.54 18.73
C GLY A 923 -11.93 -1.49 18.62
N LYS A 924 -13.19 -1.95 18.61
CA LYS A 924 -14.35 -1.03 18.65
C LYS A 924 -14.27 -0.17 19.91
N PRO A 925 -14.53 1.14 19.82
CA PRO A 925 -14.32 2.08 20.90
C PRO A 925 -15.11 1.66 22.12
N ARG A 926 -14.40 1.11 23.12
CA ARG A 926 -14.89 1.15 24.49
C ARG A 926 -14.68 2.55 24.99
N SER A 927 -15.66 3.01 25.72
CA SER A 927 -15.60 4.26 26.45
C SER A 927 -14.32 4.26 27.33
N VAL A 928 -13.46 5.28 27.24
CA VAL A 928 -12.24 5.47 28.06
C VAL A 928 -12.55 5.95 29.50
N PRO A 929 -12.43 5.12 30.56
CA PRO A 929 -12.72 5.55 31.95
C PRO A 929 -12.04 6.87 32.36
N GLU A 930 -12.68 7.67 33.23
CA GLU A 930 -12.15 8.98 33.68
C GLU A 930 -10.78 8.87 34.39
N ASP A 931 -10.50 7.72 35.00
CA ASP A 931 -9.26 7.40 35.70
C ASP A 931 -8.19 6.75 34.79
N SER A 932 -8.48 6.61 33.48
CA SER A 932 -7.49 6.13 32.50
C SER A 932 -6.27 7.04 32.52
N LEU A 933 -5.08 6.46 32.62
CA LEU A 933 -3.85 7.23 32.63
C LEU A 933 -3.31 7.42 31.22
N VAL A 934 -2.93 8.66 30.91
CA VAL A 934 -2.18 9.06 29.73
C VAL A 934 -0.86 9.62 30.23
N GLU A 935 0.22 8.86 30.00
CA GLU A 935 1.57 9.23 30.46
C GLU A 935 1.65 9.49 31.97
N GLY A 936 0.97 8.66 32.76
CA GLY A 936 0.95 8.75 34.21
C GLY A 936 -0.06 9.73 34.78
N VAL A 937 -0.74 10.53 33.94
CA VAL A 937 -1.73 11.52 34.35
C VAL A 937 -3.13 11.05 33.98
N ALA A 938 -4.11 11.17 34.89
CA ALA A 938 -5.50 10.84 34.57
C ALA A 938 -5.99 11.65 33.36
N VAL A 939 -6.72 11.02 32.43
CA VAL A 939 -7.15 11.63 31.17
C VAL A 939 -7.95 12.91 31.41
N THR A 940 -8.76 12.96 32.47
CA THR A 940 -9.51 14.14 32.90
C THR A 940 -8.65 15.31 33.36
N SER A 941 -7.44 15.03 33.84
CA SER A 941 -6.49 16.03 34.34
C SER A 941 -5.50 16.48 33.26
N ARG A 942 -5.53 15.87 32.07
CA ARG A 942 -4.68 16.28 30.93
C ARG A 942 -5.06 17.67 30.48
N VAL A 943 -4.06 18.51 30.18
CA VAL A 943 -4.30 19.92 29.83
C VAL A 943 -5.15 20.04 28.57
N THR A 944 -4.93 19.17 27.58
CA THR A 944 -5.77 19.07 26.37
C THR A 944 -7.24 18.84 26.72
N VAL A 945 -7.53 17.83 27.53
CA VAL A 945 -8.90 17.41 27.86
C VAL A 945 -9.59 18.46 28.72
N ARG A 946 -8.93 18.93 29.79
CA ARG A 946 -9.48 19.95 30.68
C ARG A 946 -9.87 21.22 29.92
N GLY A 947 -9.01 21.68 29.00
CA GLY A 947 -9.28 22.90 28.24
C GLY A 947 -10.30 22.73 27.10
N ALA A 948 -10.41 21.53 26.51
CA ALA A 948 -11.34 21.30 25.40
C ALA A 948 -12.74 20.83 25.84
N ARG A 949 -12.85 20.22 27.04
CA ARG A 949 -14.07 19.53 27.49
C ARG A 949 -15.30 20.43 27.51
N GLU A 950 -15.17 21.64 28.04
CA GLU A 950 -16.30 22.59 28.12
C GLU A 950 -16.81 22.93 26.72
N THR A 951 -15.91 23.35 25.81
CA THR A 951 -16.27 23.64 24.41
C THR A 951 -16.91 22.44 23.71
N VAL A 952 -16.38 21.23 23.87
CA VAL A 952 -16.93 20.02 23.24
C VAL A 952 -18.33 19.71 23.78
N LEU A 953 -18.53 19.78 25.10
CA LEU A 953 -19.85 19.57 25.71
C LEU A 953 -20.86 20.62 25.26
N ASP A 954 -20.43 21.88 25.13
CA ASP A 954 -21.31 22.96 24.70
C ASP A 954 -21.67 22.85 23.21
N VAL A 955 -20.75 22.41 22.35
CA VAL A 955 -21.01 22.10 20.94
C VAL A 955 -21.98 20.91 20.83
N ALA A 956 -21.80 19.86 21.63
CA ALA A 956 -22.68 18.69 21.64
C ALA A 956 -24.08 18.99 22.21
N ALA A 957 -24.19 19.92 23.16
CA ALA A 957 -25.45 20.32 23.78
C ALA A 957 -26.21 21.38 22.98
N GLY A 958 -25.54 22.12 22.10
CA GLY A 958 -26.18 23.09 21.24
C GLY A 958 -27.11 22.40 20.23
N GLU A 959 -28.41 22.66 20.33
CA GLU A 959 -29.29 22.47 19.18
C GLU A 959 -28.78 23.42 18.09
N ASP A 960 -28.52 22.90 16.88
CA ASP A 960 -27.97 23.64 15.73
C ASP A 960 -28.88 24.84 15.29
N ASP A 961 -29.93 25.17 16.03
CA ASP A 961 -31.03 26.07 15.65
C ASP A 961 -30.66 27.57 15.66
N ILE A 962 -29.52 27.97 16.21
CA ILE A 962 -29.05 29.36 16.16
C ILE A 962 -28.07 29.52 14.99
N PHE A 963 -28.62 29.55 13.78
CA PHE A 963 -27.88 29.97 12.59
C PHE A 963 -27.94 31.50 12.47
N PHE A 964 -26.83 32.19 12.67
CA PHE A 964 -26.71 33.54 12.13
C PHE A 964 -26.82 33.48 10.60
N LEU A 965 -27.58 34.41 10.02
CA LEU A 965 -27.50 34.66 8.59
C LEU A 965 -26.07 35.07 8.23
N MET A 966 -25.60 34.78 7.01
CA MET A 966 -24.20 35.11 6.63
C MET A 966 -23.87 36.59 6.79
N ASP A 967 -24.85 37.47 6.59
CA ASP A 967 -24.70 38.91 6.81
C ASP A 967 -24.43 39.25 8.30
N GLU A 968 -25.01 38.48 9.23
CA GLU A 968 -24.81 38.67 10.67
C GLU A 968 -23.44 38.17 11.12
N PHE A 969 -22.96 37.06 10.55
CA PHE A 969 -21.57 36.61 10.71
C PHE A 969 -20.60 37.69 10.24
N GLU A 970 -20.79 38.23 9.03
CA GLU A 970 -19.90 39.26 8.48
C GLU A 970 -19.92 40.54 9.31
N ALA A 971 -21.09 40.99 9.75
CA ALA A 971 -21.23 42.15 10.62
C ALA A 971 -20.53 41.92 11.98
N LYS A 972 -20.66 40.73 12.56
CA LYS A 972 -19.97 40.37 13.81
C LYS A 972 -18.46 40.27 13.61
N PHE A 973 -18.02 39.65 12.51
CA PHE A 973 -16.60 39.53 12.16
C PHE A 973 -15.97 40.91 12.02
N ALA A 974 -16.59 41.82 11.26
CA ALA A 974 -16.10 43.19 11.07
C ALA A 974 -16.07 44.02 12.37
N ARG A 975 -16.96 43.76 13.32
CA ARG A 975 -16.94 44.42 14.65
C ARG A 975 -15.82 43.91 15.54
N ASN A 976 -15.47 42.63 15.43
CA ASN A 976 -14.49 42.00 16.32
C ASN A 976 -13.07 41.94 15.72
N PHE A 977 -12.95 41.93 14.40
CA PHE A 977 -11.70 41.75 13.66
C PHE A 977 -11.54 42.81 12.56
N GLY A 978 -10.36 43.46 12.54
CA GLY A 978 -9.91 44.31 11.45
C GLY A 978 -8.73 43.66 10.72
N LEU A 979 -8.68 43.79 9.40
CA LEU A 979 -7.56 43.34 8.57
C LEU A 979 -6.64 44.52 8.29
N PHE A 980 -5.35 44.38 8.59
CA PHE A 980 -4.36 45.43 8.47
C PHE A 980 -3.17 44.90 7.67
N ALA A 981 -2.74 45.61 6.63
CA ALA A 981 -1.51 45.28 5.93
C ALA A 981 -0.38 46.23 6.35
N ASP A 982 0.87 45.81 6.16
CA ASP A 982 2.01 46.71 6.29
C ASP A 982 1.86 47.89 5.30
N PRO A 983 2.20 49.14 5.67
CA PRO A 983 2.15 50.28 4.76
C PRO A 983 2.94 50.09 3.45
N SER A 984 3.90 49.16 3.42
CA SER A 984 4.67 48.80 2.23
C SER A 984 3.96 47.81 1.29
N THR A 985 2.96 47.07 1.76
CA THR A 985 2.16 46.16 0.94
C THR A 985 1.19 46.97 0.08
N SER A 986 1.11 46.67 -1.22
CA SER A 986 0.17 47.38 -2.11
C SER A 986 -1.28 47.16 -1.67
N VAL A 987 -2.10 48.23 -1.77
CA VAL A 987 -3.52 48.21 -1.35
C VAL A 987 -4.32 47.10 -2.05
N GLU A 988 -4.02 46.81 -3.31
CA GLU A 988 -4.71 45.77 -4.08
C GLU A 988 -4.38 44.35 -3.57
N VAL A 989 -3.11 44.06 -3.27
CA VAL A 989 -2.68 42.77 -2.70
C VAL A 989 -3.31 42.58 -1.32
N ALA A 990 -3.25 43.62 -0.47
CA ALA A 990 -3.87 43.59 0.86
C ALA A 990 -5.39 43.32 0.79
N ALA A 991 -6.10 43.92 -0.17
CA ALA A 991 -7.54 43.69 -0.36
C ALA A 991 -7.84 42.25 -0.84
N SER A 992 -7.02 41.70 -1.73
CA SER A 992 -7.14 40.32 -2.21
C SER A 992 -6.91 39.30 -1.08
N ASP A 993 -5.87 39.51 -0.29
CA ASP A 993 -5.54 38.65 0.85
C ASP A 993 -6.61 38.74 1.95
N ALA A 994 -7.06 39.96 2.25
CA ALA A 994 -8.18 40.19 3.16
C ALA A 994 -9.43 39.43 2.75
N LYS A 995 -9.80 39.47 1.46
CA LYS A 995 -10.94 38.73 0.94
C LYS A 995 -10.74 37.22 1.09
N THR A 996 -9.56 36.70 0.77
CA THR A 996 -9.24 35.27 0.89
C THR A 996 -9.37 34.78 2.33
N VAL A 997 -8.86 35.57 3.30
CA VAL A 997 -8.97 35.28 4.73
C VAL A 997 -10.42 35.31 5.21
N ILE A 998 -11.22 36.28 4.76
CA ILE A 998 -12.67 36.35 5.08
C ILE A 998 -13.42 35.14 4.50
N ASP A 999 -13.21 34.83 3.22
CA ASP A 999 -13.86 33.69 2.56
C ASP A 999 -13.49 32.36 3.26
N PHE A 1000 -12.25 32.23 3.73
CA PHE A 1000 -11.81 31.11 4.56
C PHE A 1000 -12.59 31.00 5.87
N TYR A 1001 -12.70 32.08 6.66
CA TYR A 1001 -13.47 32.04 7.91
C TYR A 1001 -14.97 31.87 7.69
N ARG A 1002 -15.52 32.41 6.59
CA ARG A 1002 -16.92 32.16 6.19
C ARG A 1002 -17.14 30.67 5.96
N ARG A 1003 -16.20 29.98 5.29
CA ARG A 1003 -16.25 28.53 5.11
C ARG A 1003 -16.20 27.79 6.46
N LEU A 1004 -15.29 28.17 7.37
CA LEU A 1004 -15.22 27.55 8.69
C LEU A 1004 -16.54 27.72 9.45
N TYR A 1005 -17.08 28.94 9.50
CA TYR A 1005 -18.35 29.25 10.16
C TYR A 1005 -19.53 28.45 9.58
N HIS A 1006 -19.59 28.32 8.25
CA HIS A 1006 -20.64 27.57 7.59
C HIS A 1006 -20.53 26.06 7.83
N LYS A 1007 -19.32 25.49 7.78
CA LYS A 1007 -19.12 24.03 7.72
C LYS A 1007 -18.72 23.39 9.06
N SER A 1008 -18.13 24.14 9.97
CA SER A 1008 -17.68 23.65 11.28
C SER A 1008 -18.61 24.11 12.41
N PRO A 1009 -19.44 23.21 12.97
CA PRO A 1009 -20.21 23.53 14.17
C PRO A 1009 -19.32 23.94 15.33
N THR A 1010 -18.13 23.35 15.48
CA THR A 1010 -17.18 23.73 16.54
C THR A 1010 -16.72 25.18 16.39
N PHE A 1011 -16.34 25.61 15.19
CA PHE A 1011 -15.91 26.99 14.94
C PHE A 1011 -17.06 27.97 15.12
N ARG A 1012 -18.24 27.61 14.61
CA ARG A 1012 -19.46 28.42 14.74
C ARG A 1012 -19.75 28.71 16.20
N HIS A 1013 -19.80 27.68 17.05
CA HIS A 1013 -20.09 27.81 18.47
C HIS A 1013 -19.05 28.68 19.20
N LEU A 1014 -17.76 28.47 18.92
CA LEU A 1014 -16.68 29.30 19.46
C LEU A 1014 -16.82 30.77 19.05
N PHE A 1015 -17.14 31.03 17.79
CA PHE A 1015 -17.30 32.39 17.26
C PHE A 1015 -18.57 33.07 17.80
N ASP A 1016 -19.66 32.33 17.97
CA ASP A 1016 -20.94 32.87 18.44
C ASP A 1016 -20.89 33.27 19.91
N ARG A 1017 -20.12 32.54 20.73
CA ARG A 1017 -19.88 32.89 22.14
C ARG A 1017 -18.91 34.05 22.33
N MET A 1018 -18.12 34.39 21.32
CA MET A 1018 -17.25 35.55 21.39
C MET A 1018 -18.12 36.81 21.57
N PRO A 1019 -17.92 37.61 22.65
CA PRO A 1019 -18.67 38.84 22.85
C PRO A 1019 -18.38 39.84 21.73
N VAL A 1020 -19.37 40.64 21.36
CA VAL A 1020 -19.17 41.77 20.43
C VAL A 1020 -18.40 42.86 21.18
N ILE A 1021 -17.28 43.32 20.62
CA ILE A 1021 -16.51 44.43 21.17
C ILE A 1021 -17.24 45.73 20.80
N ASP A 1022 -17.99 46.31 21.73
CA ASP A 1022 -18.65 47.60 21.53
C ASP A 1022 -17.61 48.71 21.39
N SER A 1023 -17.62 49.43 20.28
CA SER A 1023 -16.63 50.47 19.93
C SER A 1023 -16.78 51.80 20.68
N ALA A 1024 -17.28 51.78 21.93
CA ALA A 1024 -17.38 52.99 22.75
C ALA A 1024 -15.97 53.60 23.00
N ALA A 1025 -15.87 54.90 23.27
CA ALA A 1025 -14.61 55.67 23.20
C ALA A 1025 -13.47 55.22 24.15
N ASP A 1026 -13.71 54.28 25.06
CA ASP A 1026 -12.71 53.63 25.95
C ASP A 1026 -12.58 52.10 25.70
N ALA A 1027 -13.09 51.60 24.57
CA ALA A 1027 -13.25 50.19 24.29
C ALA A 1027 -11.93 49.45 24.03
N PRO A 1028 -11.83 48.17 24.46
CA PRO A 1028 -10.64 47.36 24.22
C PRO A 1028 -10.47 47.17 22.72
N ALA A 1029 -9.23 47.28 22.23
CA ALA A 1029 -8.90 47.21 20.81
C ALA A 1029 -9.63 46.04 20.10
N ILE A 1030 -10.12 46.26 18.89
CA ILE A 1030 -10.54 45.17 17.99
C ILE A 1030 -9.35 44.24 17.73
N TRP A 1031 -9.59 42.97 17.44
CA TRP A 1031 -8.51 42.09 17.01
C TRP A 1031 -7.98 42.54 15.65
N ARG A 1032 -6.67 42.65 15.52
CA ARG A 1032 -6.00 43.10 14.29
C ARG A 1032 -5.34 41.90 13.63
N ILE A 1033 -5.84 41.50 12.46
CA ILE A 1033 -5.23 40.48 11.62
C ILE A 1033 -4.23 41.19 10.72
N MET A 1034 -2.95 41.03 11.03
CA MET A 1034 -1.84 41.66 10.33
C MET A 1034 -1.43 40.79 9.12
N LEU A 1035 -1.74 41.29 7.92
CA LEU A 1035 -1.36 40.73 6.63
C LEU A 1035 0.07 41.20 6.31
N ASP A 1036 1.00 40.26 6.14
CA ASP A 1036 2.36 40.52 5.64
C ASP A 1036 3.26 41.42 6.54
N SER A 1037 3.00 41.48 7.84
CA SER A 1037 3.86 42.23 8.77
C SER A 1037 4.94 41.38 9.42
N HIS A 1038 6.14 41.96 9.59
CA HIS A 1038 7.16 41.36 10.44
C HIS A 1038 6.75 41.46 11.91
N VAL A 1039 6.82 40.33 12.61
CA VAL A 1039 6.64 40.29 14.07
C VAL A 1039 7.72 41.18 14.71
N PRO A 1040 7.36 42.15 15.58
CA PRO A 1040 8.35 43.00 16.23
C PRO A 1040 9.44 42.15 16.91
N ALA A 1041 10.71 42.55 16.75
CA ALA A 1041 11.85 41.79 17.29
C ALA A 1041 11.74 41.54 18.80
N ASP A 1042 11.11 42.48 19.52
CA ASP A 1042 10.89 42.43 20.96
C ASP A 1042 9.92 41.30 21.37
N THR A 1043 8.99 40.94 20.47
CA THR A 1043 8.08 39.80 20.65
C THR A 1043 8.81 38.46 20.44
N ILE A 1044 9.84 38.43 19.57
CA ILE A 1044 10.68 37.25 19.32
C ILE A 1044 11.64 37.00 20.50
N ALA A 1045 12.15 38.06 21.14
CA ALA A 1045 13.14 37.98 22.21
C ALA A 1045 12.66 37.31 23.51
N GLN A 1046 11.34 37.16 23.72
CA GLN A 1046 10.76 36.52 24.92
C GLN A 1046 10.78 34.98 24.89
N GLY A 1047 11.73 34.38 24.16
CA GLY A 1047 11.90 32.91 24.09
C GLY A 1047 10.75 32.18 23.38
N ALA A 1048 9.89 32.93 22.68
CA ALA A 1048 8.82 32.39 21.88
C ALA A 1048 9.21 32.53 20.42
N SER A 1049 9.91 31.54 19.88
CA SER A 1049 10.39 31.59 18.49
C SER A 1049 9.27 31.91 17.49
N HIS A 1050 8.00 31.61 17.82
CA HIS A 1050 6.85 32.01 16.99
C HIS A 1050 5.62 32.36 17.85
N GLN A 1051 5.39 33.66 18.09
CA GLN A 1051 4.13 34.18 18.65
C GLN A 1051 3.32 34.88 17.54
N PRO A 1052 2.43 34.15 16.84
CA PRO A 1052 1.52 34.77 15.88
C PRO A 1052 0.29 35.42 16.55
N VAL A 1053 0.02 35.18 17.83
CA VAL A 1053 -1.12 35.82 18.55
C VAL A 1053 -0.62 36.53 19.80
N SER A 1054 -0.76 37.86 19.83
CA SER A 1054 -0.57 38.67 21.03
C SER A 1054 -1.91 38.95 21.66
N ALA A 1055 -2.30 38.21 22.70
CA ALA A 1055 -3.56 38.45 23.41
C ALA A 1055 -3.61 39.84 24.07
N ALA A 1056 -2.45 40.33 24.54
CA ALA A 1056 -2.32 41.65 25.13
C ALA A 1056 -2.51 42.78 24.11
N ALA A 1057 -1.94 42.64 22.91
CA ALA A 1057 -2.10 43.62 21.83
C ALA A 1057 -3.34 43.36 20.95
N LYS A 1058 -3.98 42.21 21.14
CA LYS A 1058 -5.03 41.65 20.27
C LYS A 1058 -4.63 41.62 18.79
N GLU A 1059 -3.44 41.12 18.51
CA GLU A 1059 -2.90 41.03 17.14
C GLU A 1059 -2.72 39.57 16.73
N ILE A 1060 -3.14 39.24 15.49
CA ILE A 1060 -2.92 37.95 14.82
C ILE A 1060 -2.02 38.20 13.61
N TYR A 1061 -0.83 37.61 13.59
CA TYR A 1061 0.18 37.79 12.56
C TYR A 1061 0.10 36.66 11.53
N VAL A 1062 -0.38 36.99 10.33
CA VAL A 1062 -0.48 36.08 9.20
C VAL A 1062 0.86 36.06 8.48
N ARG A 1063 1.76 35.19 8.94
CA ARG A 1063 3.09 34.98 8.33
C ARG A 1063 3.18 33.61 7.68
N ASP A 1064 3.72 33.55 6.46
CA ASP A 1064 4.20 32.30 5.90
C ASP A 1064 5.59 32.00 6.50
N GLY A 1065 5.63 31.06 7.44
CA GLY A 1065 6.86 30.62 8.06
C GLY A 1065 6.91 29.11 7.93
N GLU A 1066 8.06 28.58 7.57
CA GLU A 1066 8.30 27.14 7.44
C GLU A 1066 8.31 26.49 8.84
N MET A 1067 7.12 26.37 9.43
CA MET A 1067 6.88 25.71 10.70
C MET A 1067 6.51 24.27 10.42
N ARG A 1068 6.92 23.38 11.30
CA ARG A 1068 6.62 21.95 11.21
C ARG A 1068 6.01 21.44 12.51
N TYR A 1069 5.02 20.58 12.40
CA TYR A 1069 4.32 19.97 13.53
C TYR A 1069 4.46 18.45 13.49
N LEU A 1070 4.29 17.81 14.65
CA LEU A 1070 4.29 16.36 14.76
C LEU A 1070 2.92 15.79 14.38
N SER A 1071 2.87 14.93 13.36
CA SER A 1071 1.68 14.20 12.93
C SER A 1071 1.84 12.69 13.12
N SER A 1072 0.78 11.92 12.87
CA SER A 1072 0.88 10.45 12.82
C SER A 1072 1.84 9.95 11.73
N PHE A 1073 2.14 10.77 10.71
CA PHE A 1073 3.05 10.46 9.61
C PHE A 1073 4.46 11.02 9.79
N GLY A 1074 4.78 11.55 10.98
CA GLY A 1074 6.05 12.22 11.26
C GLY A 1074 5.91 13.73 11.27
N VAL A 1075 7.05 14.42 11.25
CA VAL A 1075 7.12 15.88 11.23
C VAL A 1075 6.70 16.40 9.85
N ARG A 1076 5.73 17.33 9.81
CA ARG A 1076 5.14 17.88 8.58
C ARG A 1076 5.04 19.39 8.65
N ASP A 1077 5.03 20.04 7.50
CA ASP A 1077 4.88 21.50 7.43
C ASP A 1077 3.47 21.91 7.86
N VAL A 1078 3.36 22.99 8.63
CA VAL A 1078 2.09 23.54 9.11
C VAL A 1078 1.40 24.23 7.93
N GLU A 1079 0.21 23.75 7.60
CA GLU A 1079 -0.57 24.32 6.50
C GLU A 1079 -1.06 25.74 6.86
N PHE A 1080 -1.17 26.62 5.85
CA PHE A 1080 -1.58 28.00 6.06
C PHE A 1080 -2.95 28.11 6.74
N GLU A 1081 -3.93 27.33 6.29
CA GLU A 1081 -5.27 27.27 6.87
C GLU A 1081 -5.25 26.77 8.31
N ARG A 1082 -4.35 25.83 8.62
CA ARG A 1082 -4.16 25.31 9.98
C ARG A 1082 -3.66 26.40 10.90
N LYS A 1083 -2.67 27.18 10.45
CA LYS A 1083 -2.15 28.32 11.21
C LYS A 1083 -3.22 29.36 11.49
N LEU A 1084 -3.94 29.79 10.45
CA LEU A 1084 -5.05 30.75 10.60
C LEU A 1084 -6.12 30.25 11.57
N THR A 1085 -6.52 28.99 11.44
CA THR A 1085 -7.53 28.38 12.32
C THR A 1085 -7.03 28.33 13.76
N TYR A 1086 -5.79 27.89 14.00
CA TYR A 1086 -5.20 27.83 15.32
C TYR A 1086 -5.17 29.20 16.01
N ASP A 1087 -4.72 30.22 15.28
CA ASP A 1087 -4.62 31.57 15.81
C ASP A 1087 -6.01 32.15 16.13
N MET A 1088 -6.99 31.91 15.25
CA MET A 1088 -8.37 32.31 15.46
C MET A 1088 -9.01 31.58 16.66
N VAL A 1089 -8.88 30.25 16.73
CA VAL A 1089 -9.39 29.42 17.85
C VAL A 1089 -8.82 29.89 19.19
N ARG A 1090 -7.53 30.27 19.24
CA ARG A 1090 -6.94 30.86 20.44
C ARG A 1090 -7.52 32.23 20.78
N ALA A 1091 -7.68 33.09 19.78
CA ALA A 1091 -8.22 34.43 19.99
C ALA A 1091 -9.67 34.42 20.49
N ILE A 1092 -10.53 33.57 19.92
CA ILE A 1092 -11.95 33.49 20.28
C ILE A 1092 -12.21 32.61 21.50
N GLY A 1093 -11.44 31.54 21.70
CA GLY A 1093 -11.61 30.61 22.80
C GLY A 1093 -10.86 31.00 24.07
N GLY A 1094 -9.99 32.01 24.02
CA GLY A 1094 -9.23 32.47 25.18
C GLY A 1094 -8.27 31.42 25.76
N PHE A 1095 -7.81 30.47 24.94
CA PHE A 1095 -6.98 29.37 25.41
C PHE A 1095 -5.56 29.83 25.78
N ASP A 1096 -5.18 29.55 27.02
CA ASP A 1096 -3.84 29.82 27.54
C ASP A 1096 -2.75 29.10 26.75
N ARG A 1097 -1.58 29.73 26.73
CA ARG A 1097 -0.39 29.11 26.15
C ARG A 1097 0.14 28.04 27.10
N LEU A 1098 0.38 26.85 26.55
CA LEU A 1098 1.09 25.80 27.28
C LEU A 1098 2.51 26.22 27.61
N ALA A 1099 3.00 25.83 28.79
CA ALA A 1099 4.40 26.01 29.13
C ALA A 1099 5.28 25.18 28.16
N PRO A 1100 6.52 25.60 27.84
CA PRO A 1100 7.36 24.89 26.87
C PRO A 1100 7.50 23.39 27.15
N ALA A 1101 7.63 22.97 28.40
CA ALA A 1101 7.70 21.56 28.79
C ALA A 1101 6.39 20.80 28.49
N GLU A 1102 5.23 21.45 28.62
CA GLU A 1102 3.92 20.86 28.38
C GLU A 1102 3.61 20.74 26.88
N THR A 1103 4.18 21.61 26.03
CA THR A 1103 3.90 21.61 24.58
C THR A 1103 4.32 20.33 23.87
N TYR A 1104 5.35 19.65 24.37
CA TYR A 1104 5.76 18.36 23.82
C TYR A 1104 4.79 17.26 24.25
N MET A 1105 4.35 17.26 25.51
CA MET A 1105 3.52 16.19 26.06
C MET A 1105 2.03 16.35 25.75
N ASN A 1106 1.56 17.57 25.45
CA ASN A 1106 0.14 17.88 25.27
C ASN A 1106 -0.09 18.59 23.94
N ARG A 1107 -1.25 18.35 23.34
CA ARG A 1107 -1.78 19.15 22.22
C ARG A 1107 -2.35 20.48 22.71
N GLY A 1108 -2.97 20.48 23.89
CA GLY A 1108 -3.73 21.63 24.38
C GLY A 1108 -5.06 21.79 23.64
N ALA A 1109 -5.98 22.53 24.26
CA ALA A 1109 -7.34 22.69 23.74
C ALA A 1109 -7.37 23.35 22.35
N ALA A 1110 -6.53 24.37 22.14
CA ALA A 1110 -6.48 25.08 20.87
C ALA A 1110 -6.09 24.18 19.68
N VAL A 1111 -5.08 23.32 19.83
CA VAL A 1111 -4.67 22.39 18.76
C VAL A 1111 -5.77 21.35 18.51
N TYR A 1112 -6.35 20.78 19.57
CA TYR A 1112 -7.44 19.81 19.45
C TYR A 1112 -8.63 20.41 18.69
N LEU A 1113 -9.08 21.60 19.08
CA LEU A 1113 -10.21 22.27 18.44
C LEU A 1113 -9.86 22.73 17.01
N THR A 1114 -8.61 23.09 16.74
CA THR A 1114 -8.14 23.38 15.38
C THR A 1114 -8.29 22.17 14.46
N ASP A 1115 -7.86 20.99 14.92
CA ASP A 1115 -8.00 19.74 14.17
C ASP A 1115 -9.49 19.41 13.92
N ALA A 1116 -10.36 19.58 14.93
CA ALA A 1116 -11.80 19.37 14.80
C ALA A 1116 -12.43 20.33 13.79
N VAL A 1117 -12.15 21.64 13.91
CA VAL A 1117 -12.67 22.68 13.02
C VAL A 1117 -12.30 22.44 11.57
N LEU A 1118 -11.02 22.13 11.31
CA LEU A 1118 -10.54 21.87 9.95
C LEU A 1118 -11.18 20.60 9.36
N ALA A 1119 -11.27 19.53 10.15
CA ALA A 1119 -11.90 18.29 9.71
C ALA A 1119 -13.38 18.48 9.35
N GLU A 1120 -14.14 19.18 10.21
CA GLU A 1120 -15.56 19.51 9.96
C GLU A 1120 -15.74 20.41 8.72
N ALA A 1121 -14.80 21.32 8.48
CA ALA A 1121 -14.79 22.18 7.29
C ALA A 1121 -14.34 21.48 5.99
N GLY A 1122 -14.05 20.17 6.05
CA GLY A 1122 -13.67 19.33 4.91
C GLY A 1122 -12.19 19.47 4.52
N PHE A 1123 -11.32 19.89 5.44
CA PHE A 1123 -9.87 19.85 5.25
C PHE A 1123 -9.34 18.51 5.78
N HIS A 1124 -8.59 17.79 4.94
CA HIS A 1124 -8.07 16.46 5.26
C HIS A 1124 -6.59 16.50 5.68
N TYR A 1125 -6.28 17.31 6.69
CA TYR A 1125 -4.92 17.39 7.23
C TYR A 1125 -4.68 16.31 8.29
N PRO A 1126 -3.47 15.72 8.35
CA PRO A 1126 -3.11 14.86 9.47
C PRO A 1126 -3.25 15.60 10.80
N ARG A 1127 -3.82 14.95 11.80
CA ARG A 1127 -3.95 15.54 13.14
C ARG A 1127 -2.58 15.93 13.72
N GLN A 1128 -2.55 17.04 14.45
CA GLN A 1128 -1.37 17.47 15.16
C GLN A 1128 -1.31 16.78 16.53
N LEU A 1129 -0.22 16.05 16.80
CA LEU A 1129 -0.09 15.18 17.96
C LEU A 1129 0.47 15.86 19.22
N ALA A 1130 1.13 17.02 19.05
CA ALA A 1130 1.70 17.81 20.14
C ALA A 1130 1.62 19.30 19.79
N ALA A 1131 1.52 20.18 20.79
CA ALA A 1131 1.50 21.63 20.57
C ALA A 1131 2.86 22.19 20.14
N ALA A 1132 3.94 21.48 20.47
CA ALA A 1132 5.28 21.85 20.09
C ALA A 1132 5.42 21.88 18.56
N LEU A 1133 6.08 22.93 18.07
CA LEU A 1133 6.43 23.12 16.67
C LEU A 1133 7.95 23.20 16.53
N ALA A 1134 8.45 22.80 15.36
CA ALA A 1134 9.84 22.99 14.96
C ALA A 1134 9.90 23.99 13.80
N THR A 1135 10.95 24.82 13.74
CA THR A 1135 11.25 25.59 12.53
C THR A 1135 11.96 24.70 11.52
N ALA A 1136 11.70 24.89 10.23
CA ALA A 1136 12.50 24.26 9.19
C ALA A 1136 13.99 24.57 9.40
N GLY A 1137 14.80 23.50 9.38
CA GLY A 1137 16.23 23.58 9.67
C GLY A 1137 16.63 23.36 11.14
N ASP A 1138 15.70 23.40 12.10
CA ASP A 1138 15.96 23.00 13.49
C ASP A 1138 15.86 21.46 13.64
N SER A 1139 16.86 20.78 13.10
CA SER A 1139 16.97 19.31 13.14
C SER A 1139 16.88 18.73 14.56
N ALA A 1140 17.28 19.49 15.59
CA ALA A 1140 17.19 19.04 16.98
C ALA A 1140 15.75 19.06 17.49
N ALA A 1141 14.98 20.12 17.18
CA ALA A 1141 13.54 20.15 17.49
C ALA A 1141 12.76 19.10 16.69
N GLU A 1142 13.07 18.92 15.40
CA GLU A 1142 12.45 17.89 14.57
C GLU A 1142 12.73 16.48 15.11
N ALA A 1143 13.98 16.18 15.49
CA ALA A 1143 14.34 14.90 16.08
C ALA A 1143 13.64 14.67 17.43
N ARG A 1144 13.49 15.71 18.26
CA ARG A 1144 12.73 15.63 19.53
C ARG A 1144 11.25 15.32 19.28
N LEU A 1145 10.63 15.97 18.29
CA LEU A 1145 9.23 15.70 17.91
C LEU A 1145 9.08 14.27 17.37
N ALA A 1146 9.94 13.86 16.43
CA ALA A 1146 9.91 12.52 15.86
C ALA A 1146 10.07 11.43 16.94
N ALA A 1147 10.99 11.61 17.90
CA ALA A 1147 11.19 10.66 18.99
C ALA A 1147 9.98 10.51 19.91
N TYR A 1148 9.05 11.47 19.92
CA TYR A 1148 7.85 11.47 20.74
C TYR A 1148 6.58 11.01 19.96
N GLN A 1149 6.69 10.74 18.66
CA GLN A 1149 5.56 10.46 17.76
C GLN A 1149 4.59 9.40 18.27
N THR A 1150 5.10 8.26 18.72
CA THR A 1150 4.25 7.14 19.16
C THR A 1150 3.50 7.45 20.45
N SER A 1151 4.18 7.97 21.46
CA SER A 1151 3.55 8.38 22.71
C SER A 1151 2.51 9.47 22.47
N ALA A 1152 2.85 10.48 21.66
CA ALA A 1152 1.92 11.54 21.25
C ALA A 1152 0.68 10.97 20.53
N ALA A 1153 0.86 10.02 19.61
CA ALA A 1153 -0.23 9.39 18.88
C ALA A 1153 -1.18 8.60 19.78
N ARG A 1154 -0.65 7.86 20.75
CA ARG A 1154 -1.43 7.09 21.72
C ARG A 1154 -2.16 8.01 22.70
N SER A 1155 -1.47 9.01 23.24
CA SER A 1155 -2.06 10.05 24.08
C SER A 1155 -3.21 10.75 23.37
N ALA A 1156 -2.98 11.20 22.13
CA ALA A 1156 -4.01 11.83 21.31
C ALA A 1156 -5.22 10.92 21.09
N ALA A 1157 -5.01 9.64 20.76
CA ALA A 1157 -6.10 8.69 20.53
C ALA A 1157 -6.95 8.45 21.80
N ILE A 1158 -6.35 8.41 22.98
CA ILE A 1158 -7.09 8.24 24.26
C ILE A 1158 -7.85 9.53 24.60
N GLU A 1159 -7.21 10.69 24.47
CA GLU A 1159 -7.83 12.00 24.69
C GLU A 1159 -9.04 12.23 23.74
N ASP A 1160 -8.89 11.92 22.44
CA ASP A 1160 -9.96 12.05 21.43
C ASP A 1160 -11.15 11.14 21.76
N LYS A 1161 -10.88 9.87 22.09
CA LYS A 1161 -11.92 8.92 22.52
C LYS A 1161 -12.64 9.35 23.79
N TYR A 1162 -11.93 10.05 24.69
CA TYR A 1162 -12.53 10.57 25.91
C TYR A 1162 -13.44 11.76 25.62
N LEU A 1163 -12.98 12.72 24.80
CA LEU A 1163 -13.72 13.93 24.45
C LEU A 1163 -14.96 13.64 23.59
N ASN A 1164 -14.89 12.69 22.66
CA ASN A 1164 -16.01 12.33 21.76
C ASN A 1164 -17.12 11.48 22.40
N ARG A 1165 -17.18 11.38 23.73
CA ARG A 1165 -18.23 10.63 24.46
C ARG A 1165 -19.43 11.48 24.86
N GLY A 1166 -19.20 12.77 25.06
CA GLY A 1166 -20.24 13.75 25.33
C GLY A 1166 -20.88 14.12 24.01
#